data_AF-A0A932K4B3-F1
#
_entry.id   AF-A0A932K4B3-F1
#
_cell.length_a   1.000
_cell.length_b   1.000
_cell.length_c   1.000
_cell.angle_alpha   90.00
_cell.angle_beta   90.00
_cell.angle_gamma   90.00
#
_symmetry.space_group_name_H-M   'P 1'
#
loop_
_entity.id
_entity.type
_entity.pdbx_description
1 polymer ?
#
loop_
_entity_poly.entity_id
_entity_poly.type
_entity_poly.pdbx_seq_one_letter_code
_entity_poly.pdbx_strand_id
1 'polypeptide(L)'
;MKKITLLFLLLMLLLGYTSTIAEAGGPLVVKGGMAITYGTRPLNYRYDKGPCGMFSNSEVIAIIESLFSDWESVSTSTITFEQDSPGTLDFDVTDQNFDSILNSPSLLGFTPVIFDTDGKLFDAFLGQGAGNSVLGVAGPITVNSGTFVNQIAESQAIFNGKFVNGTDTFSDPESSTDAFKGTIIHEFGHGFGLDHAQINIEAIKPGATQADKESVPLLFPIAVNDLFGILTDDVSQASLLYPNFAELDKGFGQIDGFVFRSDGMTAIQGANVIARNVSDPKLTAISCVSDYLIENNGRYTLFAVPAGDYKVEIEPIDLSFTGGSGVGPFTESKSDKSFQSPVPKGFYTGPDKPITTDESQALIIMVAAGQKIEGQNIIASTSVTTSGGSSTTSSTSGGIVAESEPNDTVDGAQAVQLPVTISGSAAASDDGEIELSSDTGSSVVISDLFKFTLTSTASINALLMSDSSDDLNDLDLVLLDEFATDILDASSQSGTDDELISKSLQPGTYLLGVGAFSGATSYTLEITIIGEGGNPAITLSSPSAFIPKAKGKNKFMIKVNAFNFDSKSTCEVSTSDNVEVMIRPSIFMLGGKKTSAKVKFALPRPEALRVLEQGTNETLTISIICTNGASDETDISVTGDLSSSFRTNEACESQHRTYRYIRKK
;
A
#
# COMPACT_ATOMS: atom_id res chain seq x y z
N MET A 1 -31.99 5.84 -17.19
CA MET A 1 -31.42 5.90 -15.84
C MET A 1 -30.02 5.34 -15.95
N LYS A 2 -28.99 6.18 -15.85
CA LYS A 2 -27.59 5.72 -15.87
C LYS A 2 -27.30 5.22 -14.47
N LYS A 3 -27.11 3.90 -14.30
CA LYS A 3 -26.57 3.33 -13.07
C LYS A 3 -25.17 3.94 -12.90
N ILE A 4 -24.98 4.75 -11.86
CA ILE A 4 -23.65 5.17 -11.43
C ILE A 4 -23.14 3.96 -10.65
N THR A 5 -22.20 3.22 -11.23
CA THR A 5 -21.49 2.17 -10.49
C THR A 5 -20.58 2.87 -9.50
N LEU A 6 -21.05 3.05 -8.27
CA LEU A 6 -20.23 3.53 -7.16
C LEU A 6 -19.26 2.40 -6.79
N LEU A 7 -17.96 2.69 -6.74
CA LEU A 7 -16.95 1.75 -6.26
C LEU A 7 -17.05 1.77 -4.73
N PHE A 8 -17.62 0.72 -4.12
CA PHE A 8 -17.71 0.61 -2.67
C PHE A 8 -16.43 -0.07 -2.15
N LEU A 9 -15.64 0.66 -1.38
CA LEU A 9 -14.49 0.09 -0.66
C LEU A 9 -15.05 -0.79 0.46
N LEU A 10 -14.65 -2.06 0.51
CA LEU A 10 -14.97 -2.93 1.64
C LEU A 10 -14.05 -2.53 2.79
N LEU A 11 -14.48 -1.59 3.63
CA LEU A 11 -13.69 -1.10 4.75
C LEU A 11 -13.90 -2.02 5.96
N MET A 12 -13.04 -3.03 6.12
CA MET A 12 -12.90 -3.73 7.40
C MET A 12 -12.22 -2.83 8.43
N LEU A 13 -12.72 -2.83 9.66
CA LEU A 13 -12.00 -2.33 10.81
C LEU A 13 -11.45 -3.55 11.58
N LEU A 14 -10.14 -3.68 11.72
CA LEU A 14 -9.55 -4.61 12.68
C LEU A 14 -9.87 -4.14 14.09
N LEU A 15 -10.83 -4.79 14.74
CA LEU A 15 -11.06 -4.61 16.17
C LEU A 15 -10.12 -5.53 16.94
N GLY A 16 -8.94 -5.00 17.24
CA GLY A 16 -7.98 -5.63 18.12
C GLY A 16 -7.43 -4.62 19.14
N TYR A 17 -7.91 -4.69 20.38
CA TYR A 17 -6.98 -4.46 21.48
C TYR A 17 -5.92 -5.57 21.38
N THR A 18 -4.67 -5.14 21.18
CA THR A 18 -3.49 -5.90 20.71
C THR A 18 -3.40 -6.02 19.20
N SER A 19 -2.43 -5.28 18.64
CA SER A 19 -2.04 -5.24 17.24
C SER A 19 -1.78 -6.64 16.70
N THR A 20 -2.69 -7.15 15.86
CA THR A 20 -2.44 -8.29 14.99
C THR A 20 -2.58 -7.81 13.55
N ILE A 21 -1.60 -8.18 12.75
CA ILE A 21 -1.43 -7.82 11.34
C ILE A 21 -2.45 -8.62 10.51
N ALA A 22 -3.08 -8.00 9.51
CA ALA A 22 -3.87 -8.68 8.47
C ALA A 22 -2.96 -9.16 7.33
N GLU A 23 -3.11 -10.39 6.81
CA GLU A 23 -2.06 -11.03 5.95
C GLU A 23 -2.53 -11.87 4.72
N ALA A 24 -2.16 -11.48 3.49
CA ALA A 24 -2.79 -11.96 2.23
C ALA A 24 -2.18 -13.11 1.49
N GLY A 25 -3.03 -13.67 0.60
CA GLY A 25 -2.73 -14.81 -0.24
C GLY A 25 -2.35 -15.99 0.66
N GLY A 26 -3.13 -16.19 1.72
CA GLY A 26 -2.64 -16.80 2.94
C GLY A 26 -3.54 -16.58 4.18
N PRO A 27 -3.00 -16.84 5.37
CA PRO A 27 -3.71 -16.73 6.65
C PRO A 27 -3.84 -15.28 7.12
N LEU A 28 -5.06 -14.81 7.37
CA LEU A 28 -5.33 -13.48 7.93
C LEU A 28 -4.60 -13.17 9.25
N VAL A 29 -4.22 -14.19 10.01
CA VAL A 29 -3.46 -14.02 11.25
C VAL A 29 -2.32 -15.02 11.30
N VAL A 30 -1.10 -14.53 11.50
CA VAL A 30 0.09 -15.36 11.80
C VAL A 30 0.64 -15.05 13.19
N LYS A 31 1.02 -16.10 13.91
CA LYS A 31 1.80 -15.98 15.15
C LYS A 31 3.00 -16.91 15.12
N GLY A 32 4.20 -16.31 15.22
CA GLY A 32 5.45 -17.05 15.31
C GLY A 32 5.71 -17.99 14.12
N GLY A 33 5.44 -17.52 12.89
CA GLY A 33 5.65 -18.31 11.67
C GLY A 33 4.54 -19.31 11.36
N MET A 34 3.40 -19.25 12.07
CA MET A 34 2.28 -20.18 11.88
C MET A 34 0.98 -19.45 11.56
N ALA A 35 0.29 -19.92 10.53
CA ALA A 35 -1.10 -19.61 10.27
C ALA A 35 -1.97 -19.95 11.48
N ILE A 36 -2.80 -19.00 11.92
CA ILE A 36 -3.76 -19.21 13.00
C ILE A 36 -5.12 -19.60 12.42
N THR A 37 -5.59 -20.80 12.77
CA THR A 37 -6.83 -21.38 12.24
C THR A 37 -7.71 -21.92 13.38
N TYR A 38 -8.92 -22.39 13.07
CA TYR A 38 -9.73 -23.17 14.02
C TYR A 38 -9.16 -24.57 14.32
N GLY A 39 -8.09 -24.98 13.63
CA GLY A 39 -7.57 -26.34 13.67
C GLY A 39 -8.60 -27.32 13.09
N THR A 40 -8.94 -28.35 13.85
CA THR A 40 -9.97 -29.34 13.45
C THR A 40 -11.36 -29.03 14.02
N ARG A 41 -11.53 -27.85 14.65
CA ARG A 41 -12.83 -27.45 15.19
C ARG A 41 -13.67 -26.79 14.10
N PRO A 42 -15.00 -26.91 14.16
CA PRO A 42 -15.86 -26.07 13.37
C PRO A 42 -15.80 -24.62 13.84
N LEU A 43 -16.17 -23.71 12.94
CA LEU A 43 -16.60 -22.38 13.33
C LEU A 43 -17.98 -22.51 13.97
N ASN A 44 -18.04 -22.40 15.30
CA ASN A 44 -19.30 -22.41 16.05
C ASN A 44 -19.94 -21.04 16.01
N TYR A 45 -21.23 -20.94 15.68
CA TYR A 45 -21.91 -19.65 15.54
C TYR A 45 -23.31 -19.60 16.17
N ARG A 46 -23.77 -18.38 16.48
CA ARG A 46 -25.16 -18.07 16.87
C ARG A 46 -25.67 -16.87 16.09
N TYR A 47 -26.92 -16.96 15.65
CA TYR A 47 -27.58 -15.86 14.96
C TYR A 47 -28.21 -14.85 15.91
N ASP A 48 -28.15 -13.61 15.48
CA ASP A 48 -28.95 -12.53 16.02
C ASP A 48 -30.46 -12.73 15.76
N LYS A 49 -31.30 -12.01 16.51
CA LYS A 49 -32.77 -12.10 16.43
C LYS A 49 -33.41 -11.07 15.50
N GLY A 50 -32.69 -10.01 15.14
CA GLY A 50 -33.18 -8.94 14.28
C GLY A 50 -33.34 -9.33 12.80
N PRO A 51 -34.05 -8.52 12.00
CA PRO A 51 -34.00 -8.60 10.55
C PRO A 51 -32.69 -8.03 10.00
N CYS A 52 -32.48 -8.13 8.68
CA CYS A 52 -31.34 -7.51 7.99
C CYS A 52 -31.84 -6.75 6.76
N GLY A 53 -32.03 -5.44 6.89
CA GLY A 53 -32.57 -4.61 5.82
C GLY A 53 -33.98 -5.04 5.42
N MET A 54 -34.17 -5.39 4.14
CA MET A 54 -35.43 -5.94 3.65
C MET A 54 -35.68 -7.41 4.03
N PHE A 55 -34.65 -8.15 4.45
CA PHE A 55 -34.77 -9.57 4.77
C PHE A 55 -35.29 -9.77 6.19
N SER A 56 -36.30 -10.64 6.33
CA SER A 56 -36.67 -11.16 7.66
C SER A 56 -35.53 -11.98 8.25
N ASN A 57 -35.52 -12.13 9.58
CA ASN A 57 -34.53 -12.94 10.29
C ASN A 57 -34.40 -14.37 9.71
N SER A 58 -35.53 -15.02 9.41
CA SER A 58 -35.52 -16.37 8.81
C SER A 58 -34.97 -16.41 7.39
N GLU A 59 -35.15 -15.33 6.61
CA GLU A 59 -34.64 -15.26 5.23
C GLU A 59 -33.13 -15.07 5.21
N VAL A 60 -32.59 -14.14 6.02
CA VAL A 60 -31.14 -13.93 6.09
C VAL A 60 -30.41 -15.15 6.68
N ILE A 61 -31.00 -15.83 7.67
CA ILE A 61 -30.46 -17.10 8.18
C ILE A 61 -30.42 -18.15 7.06
N ALA A 62 -31.49 -18.33 6.30
CA ALA A 62 -31.51 -19.30 5.21
C ALA A 62 -30.49 -18.97 4.11
N ILE A 63 -30.23 -17.68 3.86
CA ILE A 63 -29.16 -17.24 2.95
C ILE A 63 -27.80 -17.68 3.50
N ILE A 64 -27.50 -17.40 4.77
CA ILE A 64 -26.20 -17.71 5.37
C ILE A 64 -25.95 -19.23 5.40
N GLU A 65 -26.94 -20.03 5.79
CA GLU A 65 -26.83 -21.50 5.81
C GLU A 65 -26.52 -22.07 4.41
N SER A 66 -27.07 -21.46 3.35
CA SER A 66 -26.71 -21.81 1.97
C SER A 66 -25.27 -21.45 1.64
N LEU A 67 -24.78 -20.29 2.09
CA LEU A 67 -23.41 -19.83 1.81
C LEU A 67 -22.35 -20.62 2.60
N PHE A 68 -22.68 -21.09 3.81
CA PHE A 68 -21.83 -22.06 4.51
C PHE A 68 -21.67 -23.36 3.75
N SER A 69 -22.76 -23.85 3.13
CA SER A 69 -22.71 -25.04 2.29
C SER A 69 -21.78 -24.87 1.09
N ASP A 70 -21.65 -23.64 0.55
CA ASP A 70 -20.73 -23.36 -0.56
C ASP A 70 -19.27 -23.51 -0.12
N TRP A 71 -18.88 -22.99 1.05
CA TRP A 71 -17.54 -23.20 1.61
C TRP A 71 -17.27 -24.67 1.95
N GLU A 72 -18.23 -25.39 2.54
CA GLU A 72 -18.11 -26.82 2.85
C GLU A 72 -18.05 -27.70 1.59
N SER A 73 -18.49 -27.18 0.44
CA SER A 73 -18.38 -27.88 -0.85
C SER A 73 -16.96 -27.92 -1.41
N VAL A 74 -16.04 -27.11 -0.86
CA VAL A 74 -14.62 -27.10 -1.23
C VAL A 74 -13.95 -28.38 -0.76
N SER A 75 -13.96 -29.41 -1.63
CA SER A 75 -13.51 -30.77 -1.28
C SER A 75 -12.07 -30.88 -0.75
N THR A 76 -11.19 -29.95 -1.13
CA THR A 76 -9.79 -29.88 -0.69
C THR A 76 -9.60 -29.18 0.66
N SER A 77 -10.68 -28.64 1.23
CA SER A 77 -10.71 -28.04 2.55
C SER A 77 -11.48 -28.91 3.55
N THR A 78 -11.13 -28.83 4.83
CA THR A 78 -11.85 -29.48 5.94
C THR A 78 -12.59 -28.47 6.83
N ILE A 79 -12.73 -27.22 6.40
CA ILE A 79 -13.50 -26.22 7.15
C ILE A 79 -14.96 -26.67 7.26
N THR A 80 -15.55 -26.47 8.43
CA THR A 80 -16.95 -26.80 8.73
C THR A 80 -17.57 -25.73 9.61
N PHE A 81 -18.88 -25.52 9.47
CA PHE A 81 -19.65 -24.55 10.25
C PHE A 81 -20.67 -25.30 11.09
N GLU A 82 -20.73 -24.99 12.39
CA GLU A 82 -21.67 -25.64 13.30
C GLU A 82 -22.50 -24.59 14.04
N GLN A 83 -23.82 -24.66 13.86
CA GLN A 83 -24.73 -23.85 14.65
C GLN A 83 -24.69 -24.32 16.11
N ASP A 84 -24.39 -23.41 17.03
CA ASP A 84 -24.31 -23.71 18.45
C ASP A 84 -25.70 -24.02 19.06
N SER A 85 -25.74 -24.47 20.32
CA SER A 85 -26.98 -24.73 21.07
C SER A 85 -27.01 -23.91 22.37
N PRO A 86 -27.87 -22.88 22.48
CA PRO A 86 -28.88 -22.45 21.51
C PRO A 86 -28.27 -21.78 20.26
N GLY A 87 -28.92 -21.96 19.11
CA GLY A 87 -28.43 -21.44 17.82
C GLY A 87 -28.69 -19.95 17.56
N THR A 88 -29.28 -19.27 18.54
CA THR A 88 -29.63 -17.84 18.47
C THR A 88 -29.23 -17.13 19.75
N LEU A 89 -28.91 -15.84 19.65
CA LEU A 89 -28.75 -14.94 20.78
C LEU A 89 -30.06 -14.75 21.55
N ASP A 90 -29.97 -14.29 22.80
CA ASP A 90 -31.14 -14.07 23.64
C ASP A 90 -31.93 -12.81 23.25
N PHE A 91 -31.30 -11.87 22.54
CA PHE A 91 -31.85 -10.58 22.14
C PHE A 91 -31.34 -10.17 20.75
N ASP A 92 -31.97 -9.14 20.20
CA ASP A 92 -31.58 -8.46 18.96
C ASP A 92 -30.44 -7.46 19.25
N VAL A 93 -29.32 -7.56 18.53
CA VAL A 93 -28.14 -6.73 18.75
C VAL A 93 -28.24 -5.44 17.94
N THR A 94 -28.24 -4.30 18.63
CA THR A 94 -28.38 -2.97 18.03
C THR A 94 -27.31 -2.01 18.51
N ASP A 95 -27.27 -0.81 17.94
CA ASP A 95 -26.44 0.32 18.37
C ASP A 95 -26.58 0.69 19.86
N GLN A 96 -27.64 0.23 20.53
CA GLN A 96 -27.88 0.53 21.96
C GLN A 96 -27.40 -0.55 22.93
N ASN A 97 -27.10 -1.78 22.46
CA ASN A 97 -26.84 -2.92 23.36
C ASN A 97 -25.68 -3.84 22.93
N PHE A 98 -24.94 -3.49 21.88
CA PHE A 98 -23.89 -4.33 21.30
C PHE A 98 -22.66 -4.55 22.18
N ASP A 99 -22.40 -3.69 23.17
CA ASP A 99 -21.18 -3.73 24.00
C ASP A 99 -20.92 -5.11 24.62
N SER A 100 -21.98 -5.78 25.10
CA SER A 100 -21.86 -7.09 25.74
C SER A 100 -21.49 -8.23 24.79
N ILE A 101 -21.60 -8.00 23.48
CA ILE A 101 -21.31 -8.96 22.42
C ILE A 101 -19.99 -8.57 21.74
N LEU A 102 -19.93 -7.39 21.11
CA LEU A 102 -18.79 -6.98 20.28
C LEU A 102 -17.63 -6.38 21.08
N ASN A 103 -17.90 -5.78 22.25
CA ASN A 103 -16.88 -5.23 23.16
C ASN A 103 -16.67 -6.11 24.40
N SER A 104 -17.03 -7.39 24.31
CA SER A 104 -16.91 -8.30 25.44
C SER A 104 -15.45 -8.43 25.89
N PRO A 105 -15.13 -8.25 27.19
CA PRO A 105 -13.77 -8.41 27.71
C PRO A 105 -13.36 -9.89 27.82
N SER A 106 -14.25 -10.82 27.49
CA SER A 106 -14.03 -12.26 27.56
C SER A 106 -14.63 -12.94 26.34
N LEU A 107 -14.05 -14.08 25.95
CA LEU A 107 -14.61 -14.89 24.86
C LEU A 107 -16.07 -15.26 25.14
N LEU A 108 -16.91 -15.14 24.13
CA LEU A 108 -18.32 -15.55 24.17
C LEU A 108 -18.47 -17.08 24.17
N GLY A 109 -17.49 -17.77 23.59
CA GLY A 109 -17.51 -19.22 23.34
C GLY A 109 -18.18 -19.60 22.02
N PHE A 110 -18.56 -18.63 21.20
CA PHE A 110 -19.19 -18.79 19.89
C PHE A 110 -18.97 -17.53 19.05
N THR A 111 -19.14 -17.64 17.73
CA THR A 111 -19.13 -16.50 16.80
C THR A 111 -20.52 -15.88 16.71
N PRO A 112 -20.73 -14.62 17.17
CA PRO A 112 -21.99 -13.92 16.95
C PRO A 112 -22.09 -13.52 15.47
N VAL A 113 -23.25 -13.83 14.87
CA VAL A 113 -23.61 -13.39 13.52
C VAL A 113 -24.74 -12.36 13.64
N ILE A 114 -24.39 -11.08 13.50
CA ILE A 114 -25.22 -9.92 13.84
C ILE A 114 -25.81 -9.27 12.60
N PHE A 115 -27.06 -8.83 12.70
CA PHE A 115 -27.80 -8.22 11.60
C PHE A 115 -28.11 -6.76 11.91
N ASP A 116 -27.29 -5.83 11.40
CA ASP A 116 -27.60 -4.41 11.48
C ASP A 116 -28.65 -4.05 10.43
N THR A 117 -29.87 -3.75 10.85
CA THR A 117 -30.95 -3.46 9.90
C THR A 117 -30.78 -2.11 9.18
N ASP A 118 -30.21 -1.11 9.83
CA ASP A 118 -30.27 0.29 9.37
C ASP A 118 -28.92 1.02 9.33
N GLY A 119 -27.83 0.31 9.61
CA GLY A 119 -26.46 0.81 9.56
C GLY A 119 -26.02 1.57 10.81
N LYS A 120 -26.90 1.73 11.82
CA LYS A 120 -26.55 2.47 13.04
C LYS A 120 -25.60 1.70 13.93
N LEU A 121 -25.66 0.37 13.95
CA LEU A 121 -24.69 -0.42 14.70
C LEU A 121 -23.29 -0.21 14.11
N PHE A 122 -23.16 -0.18 12.79
CA PHE A 122 -21.90 0.17 12.14
C PHE A 122 -21.43 1.58 12.51
N ASP A 123 -22.31 2.58 12.48
CA ASP A 123 -21.97 3.95 12.90
C ASP A 123 -21.51 4.02 14.37
N ALA A 124 -22.14 3.24 15.25
CA ALA A 124 -21.80 3.18 16.67
C ALA A 124 -20.49 2.43 16.94
N PHE A 125 -20.24 1.37 16.18
CA PHE A 125 -19.13 0.45 16.41
C PHE A 125 -17.84 0.88 15.71
N LEU A 126 -17.94 1.32 14.45
CA LEU A 126 -16.80 1.67 13.60
C LEU A 126 -16.61 3.19 13.46
N GLY A 127 -17.58 3.98 13.92
CA GLY A 127 -17.58 5.43 13.87
C GLY A 127 -18.57 6.01 12.86
N GLN A 128 -18.91 7.28 13.07
CA GLN A 128 -19.95 7.96 12.30
C GLN A 128 -19.67 7.94 10.79
N GLY A 129 -20.62 7.43 10.01
CA GLY A 129 -20.54 7.33 8.55
C GLY A 129 -20.23 5.92 8.05
N ALA A 130 -19.74 5.03 8.92
CA ALA A 130 -19.45 3.64 8.56
C ALA A 130 -20.70 2.89 8.06
N GLY A 131 -21.89 3.21 8.59
CA GLY A 131 -23.14 2.64 8.12
C GLY A 131 -23.46 2.92 6.65
N ASN A 132 -22.78 3.89 6.02
CA ASN A 132 -22.91 4.23 4.60
C ASN A 132 -21.74 3.73 3.73
N SER A 133 -20.71 3.13 4.33
CA SER A 133 -19.50 2.74 3.59
C SER A 133 -19.08 1.29 3.82
N VAL A 134 -19.63 0.61 4.83
CA VAL A 134 -19.26 -0.76 5.20
C VAL A 134 -20.45 -1.69 5.00
N LEU A 135 -20.33 -2.66 4.08
CA LEU A 135 -21.38 -3.63 3.78
C LEU A 135 -21.43 -4.78 4.80
N GLY A 136 -20.27 -5.15 5.34
CA GLY A 136 -20.10 -6.22 6.31
C GLY A 136 -18.73 -6.14 6.98
N VAL A 137 -18.57 -6.86 8.08
CA VAL A 137 -17.27 -7.13 8.70
C VAL A 137 -17.32 -8.48 9.39
N ALA A 138 -16.30 -9.29 9.19
CA ALA A 138 -16.04 -10.45 10.02
C ALA A 138 -14.55 -10.69 10.23
N GLY A 139 -14.19 -11.32 11.34
CA GLY A 139 -12.79 -11.62 11.58
C GLY A 139 -12.54 -12.47 12.82
N PRO A 140 -11.34 -13.07 12.90
CA PRO A 140 -10.96 -13.95 13.99
C PRO A 140 -10.64 -13.15 15.26
N ILE A 141 -11.11 -13.66 16.39
CA ILE A 141 -10.68 -13.25 17.72
C ILE A 141 -9.64 -14.27 18.19
N THR A 142 -8.44 -13.79 18.50
CA THR A 142 -7.35 -14.62 19.01
C THR A 142 -6.99 -14.24 20.45
N VAL A 143 -6.39 -15.18 21.18
CA VAL A 143 -5.94 -14.94 22.56
C VAL A 143 -4.43 -15.04 22.68
N ASN A 144 -3.88 -14.37 23.69
CA ASN A 144 -2.44 -14.34 23.97
C ASN A 144 -2.01 -15.40 25.01
N SER A 145 -2.96 -16.14 25.59
CA SER A 145 -2.69 -17.22 26.54
C SER A 145 -3.86 -18.21 26.62
N GLY A 146 -3.62 -19.38 27.21
CA GLY A 146 -4.64 -20.41 27.38
C GLY A 146 -4.72 -21.40 26.19
N THR A 147 -5.79 -22.19 26.17
CA THR A 147 -5.94 -23.33 25.24
C THR A 147 -5.98 -22.93 23.76
N PHE A 148 -6.40 -21.70 23.46
CA PHE A 148 -6.55 -21.20 22.09
C PHE A 148 -5.44 -20.23 21.65
N VAL A 149 -4.30 -20.18 22.35
CA VAL A 149 -3.23 -19.19 22.05
C VAL A 149 -2.70 -19.24 20.61
N ASN A 150 -2.72 -20.43 20.00
CA ASN A 150 -2.29 -20.67 18.62
C ASN A 150 -3.46 -21.10 17.72
N GLN A 151 -4.68 -20.68 18.05
CA GLN A 151 -5.88 -20.97 17.26
C GLN A 151 -6.79 -19.74 17.23
N ILE A 152 -7.68 -19.69 16.24
CA ILE A 152 -8.83 -18.79 16.29
C ILE A 152 -9.71 -19.25 17.45
N ALA A 153 -9.94 -18.40 18.44
CA ALA A 153 -10.73 -18.77 19.61
C ALA A 153 -12.23 -18.78 19.26
N GLU A 154 -12.67 -17.68 18.66
CA GLU A 154 -13.98 -17.44 18.06
C GLU A 154 -13.80 -16.36 16.99
N SER A 155 -14.86 -15.98 16.29
CA SER A 155 -14.86 -14.86 15.34
C SER A 155 -16.00 -13.92 15.67
N GLN A 156 -16.14 -12.83 14.93
CA GLN A 156 -17.33 -11.99 14.92
C GLN A 156 -17.77 -11.76 13.47
N ALA A 157 -19.06 -11.63 13.21
CA ALA A 157 -19.60 -11.28 11.90
C ALA A 157 -20.78 -10.32 12.06
N ILE A 158 -20.77 -9.21 11.31
CA ILE A 158 -21.80 -8.18 11.34
C ILE A 158 -22.15 -7.82 9.89
N PHE A 159 -23.43 -7.79 9.54
CA PHE A 159 -23.89 -7.50 8.18
C PHE A 159 -24.80 -6.28 8.15
N ASN A 160 -24.50 -5.34 7.25
CA ASN A 160 -25.20 -4.08 7.13
C ASN A 160 -26.37 -4.17 6.15
N GLY A 161 -27.55 -4.46 6.68
CA GLY A 161 -28.81 -4.53 5.96
C GLY A 161 -29.26 -3.21 5.36
N LYS A 162 -28.65 -2.08 5.72
CA LYS A 162 -28.94 -0.78 5.11
C LYS A 162 -28.77 -0.82 3.58
N PHE A 163 -27.76 -1.55 3.10
CA PHE A 163 -27.45 -1.68 1.68
C PHE A 163 -28.46 -2.53 0.89
N VAL A 164 -29.41 -3.18 1.56
CA VAL A 164 -30.42 -4.03 0.93
C VAL A 164 -31.80 -3.71 1.49
N ASN A 165 -32.08 -2.41 1.67
CA ASN A 165 -33.34 -1.94 2.24
C ASN A 165 -34.34 -1.45 1.15
N GLY A 166 -33.90 -1.38 -0.10
CA GLY A 166 -34.67 -0.94 -1.25
C GLY A 166 -34.65 0.58 -1.50
N THR A 167 -33.76 1.32 -0.81
CA THR A 167 -33.61 2.77 -0.90
C THR A 167 -32.23 3.11 -1.44
N ASP A 168 -32.16 3.72 -2.62
CA ASP A 168 -30.89 4.13 -3.25
C ASP A 168 -30.77 5.66 -3.27
N THR A 169 -30.09 6.22 -2.27
CA THR A 169 -29.77 7.65 -2.16
C THR A 169 -28.31 7.84 -1.73
N PHE A 170 -27.77 9.05 -1.90
CA PHE A 170 -26.39 9.35 -1.47
C PHE A 170 -26.13 9.09 0.03
N SER A 171 -27.15 9.27 0.88
CA SER A 171 -27.08 9.03 2.33
C SER A 171 -27.62 7.65 2.76
N ASP A 172 -28.03 6.84 1.79
CA ASP A 172 -28.62 5.51 1.97
C ASP A 172 -28.28 4.68 0.72
N PRO A 173 -27.01 4.24 0.60
CA PRO A 173 -26.55 3.54 -0.59
C PRO A 173 -27.16 2.15 -0.67
N GLU A 174 -27.53 1.72 -1.88
CA GLU A 174 -28.10 0.39 -2.13
C GLU A 174 -27.12 -0.48 -2.93
N SER A 175 -27.08 -1.76 -2.58
CA SER A 175 -26.41 -2.84 -3.29
C SER A 175 -27.42 -3.83 -3.84
N SER A 176 -27.03 -4.62 -4.84
CA SER A 176 -27.88 -5.74 -5.26
C SER A 176 -27.94 -6.79 -4.16
N THR A 177 -29.03 -7.56 -4.10
CA THR A 177 -29.12 -8.70 -3.18
C THR A 177 -28.03 -9.74 -3.41
N ASP A 178 -27.50 -9.83 -4.62
CA ASP A 178 -26.45 -10.77 -4.99
C ASP A 178 -25.07 -10.25 -4.56
N ALA A 179 -24.78 -8.95 -4.71
CA ALA A 179 -23.60 -8.33 -4.12
C ALA A 179 -23.57 -8.49 -2.59
N PHE A 180 -24.71 -8.32 -1.92
CA PHE A 180 -24.78 -8.51 -0.47
C PHE A 180 -24.52 -9.97 -0.03
N LYS A 181 -25.01 -10.96 -0.78
CA LYS A 181 -24.62 -12.37 -0.55
C LYS A 181 -23.13 -12.59 -0.78
N GLY A 182 -22.57 -11.94 -1.80
CA GLY A 182 -21.13 -11.91 -2.06
C GLY A 182 -20.34 -11.36 -0.88
N THR A 183 -20.79 -10.26 -0.28
CA THR A 183 -20.23 -9.75 0.98
C THR A 183 -20.33 -10.80 2.07
N ILE A 184 -21.51 -11.39 2.32
CA ILE A 184 -21.68 -12.38 3.39
C ILE A 184 -20.65 -13.52 3.28
N ILE A 185 -20.53 -14.15 2.11
CA ILE A 185 -19.63 -15.29 1.93
C ILE A 185 -18.14 -14.88 1.97
N HIS A 186 -17.82 -13.67 1.50
CA HIS A 186 -16.49 -13.05 1.61
C HIS A 186 -16.10 -12.84 3.08
N GLU A 187 -16.96 -12.19 3.86
CA GLU A 187 -16.75 -11.93 5.29
C GLU A 187 -16.54 -13.24 6.06
N PHE A 188 -17.34 -14.27 5.79
CA PHE A 188 -17.11 -15.56 6.44
C PHE A 188 -15.76 -16.19 6.09
N GLY A 189 -15.22 -15.93 4.88
CA GLY A 189 -13.82 -16.20 4.53
C GLY A 189 -12.85 -15.66 5.57
N HIS A 190 -12.95 -14.37 5.87
CA HIS A 190 -12.19 -13.74 6.95
C HIS A 190 -12.51 -14.33 8.33
N GLY A 191 -13.78 -14.62 8.59
CA GLY A 191 -14.24 -15.27 9.81
C GLY A 191 -13.46 -16.55 10.14
N PHE A 192 -13.14 -17.39 9.15
CA PHE A 192 -12.31 -18.59 9.37
C PHE A 192 -10.82 -18.40 9.04
N GLY A 193 -10.39 -17.18 8.77
CA GLY A 193 -8.98 -16.78 8.73
C GLY A 193 -8.38 -16.63 7.34
N LEU A 194 -9.18 -16.53 6.27
CA LEU A 194 -8.65 -16.10 4.97
C LEU A 194 -8.40 -14.61 4.96
N ASP A 195 -7.38 -14.16 4.26
CA ASP A 195 -7.23 -12.75 3.94
C ASP A 195 -7.55 -12.48 2.47
N HIS A 196 -7.49 -11.22 2.09
CA HIS A 196 -7.68 -10.83 0.72
C HIS A 196 -6.66 -11.45 -0.24
N ALA A 197 -6.99 -11.40 -1.53
CA ALA A 197 -6.11 -11.77 -2.61
C ALA A 197 -6.15 -10.75 -3.75
N GLN A 198 -4.98 -10.53 -4.36
CA GLN A 198 -4.85 -9.70 -5.56
C GLN A 198 -4.59 -10.60 -6.77
N ILE A 199 -5.64 -10.80 -7.57
CA ILE A 199 -5.53 -11.37 -8.91
C ILE A 199 -6.41 -10.52 -9.83
N ASN A 200 -5.90 -10.24 -11.04
CA ASN A 200 -6.64 -9.48 -12.07
C ASN A 200 -6.95 -8.04 -11.65
N ILE A 201 -5.94 -7.32 -11.13
CA ILE A 201 -6.05 -5.92 -10.66
C ILE A 201 -6.65 -4.96 -11.70
N GLU A 202 -6.61 -5.30 -12.99
CA GLU A 202 -7.29 -4.55 -14.05
C GLU A 202 -8.79 -4.37 -13.82
N ALA A 203 -9.43 -5.24 -13.01
CA ALA A 203 -10.84 -5.14 -12.66
C ALA A 203 -11.23 -3.82 -11.95
N ILE A 204 -10.29 -3.16 -11.28
CA ILE A 204 -10.50 -1.85 -10.63
C ILE A 204 -9.97 -0.67 -11.45
N LYS A 205 -9.36 -0.93 -12.61
CA LYS A 205 -8.77 0.13 -13.44
C LYS A 205 -9.83 0.76 -14.37
N PRO A 206 -9.66 2.04 -14.76
CA PRO A 206 -10.55 2.67 -15.73
C PRO A 206 -10.62 1.88 -17.04
N GLY A 207 -11.84 1.54 -17.47
CA GLY A 207 -12.06 0.75 -18.69
C GLY A 207 -12.20 -0.76 -18.47
N ALA A 208 -12.15 -1.24 -17.21
CA ALA A 208 -12.41 -2.63 -16.86
C ALA A 208 -13.70 -3.16 -17.51
N THR A 209 -13.59 -4.31 -18.18
CA THR A 209 -14.75 -4.99 -18.76
C THR A 209 -15.49 -5.79 -17.68
N GLN A 210 -16.73 -6.17 -17.96
CA GLN A 210 -17.47 -7.07 -17.07
C GLN A 210 -16.73 -8.40 -16.87
N ALA A 211 -16.08 -8.92 -17.91
CA ALA A 211 -15.29 -10.15 -17.81
C ALA A 211 -14.04 -10.01 -16.92
N ASP A 212 -13.44 -8.82 -16.83
CA ASP A 212 -12.33 -8.57 -15.90
C ASP A 212 -12.85 -8.60 -14.46
N LYS A 213 -13.99 -7.95 -14.23
CA LYS A 213 -14.63 -7.89 -12.92
C LYS A 213 -15.10 -9.27 -12.44
N GLU A 214 -15.62 -10.12 -13.32
CA GLU A 214 -16.05 -11.49 -13.01
C GLU A 214 -14.88 -12.47 -12.80
N SER A 215 -13.64 -12.03 -13.00
CA SER A 215 -12.44 -12.87 -12.90
C SER A 215 -11.63 -12.68 -11.62
N VAL A 216 -12.02 -11.77 -10.73
CA VAL A 216 -11.34 -11.59 -9.44
C VAL A 216 -11.80 -12.65 -8.44
N PRO A 217 -10.93 -13.06 -7.50
CA PRO A 217 -11.31 -13.98 -6.42
C PRO A 217 -12.44 -13.42 -5.56
N LEU A 218 -13.15 -14.29 -4.85
CA LEU A 218 -14.16 -13.89 -3.87
C LEU A 218 -13.53 -12.97 -2.81
N LEU A 219 -12.32 -13.28 -2.36
CA LEU A 219 -11.55 -12.52 -1.38
C LEU A 219 -10.83 -11.31 -2.01
N PHE A 220 -11.32 -10.77 -3.13
CA PHE A 220 -10.76 -9.52 -3.68
C PHE A 220 -11.16 -8.31 -2.80
N PRO A 221 -10.25 -7.35 -2.51
CA PRO A 221 -10.49 -6.30 -1.50
C PRO A 221 -11.63 -5.31 -1.76
N ILE A 222 -12.14 -5.25 -2.98
CA ILE A 222 -13.16 -4.27 -3.39
C ILE A 222 -14.27 -5.00 -4.14
N ALA A 223 -15.52 -4.69 -3.80
CA ALA A 223 -16.67 -5.19 -4.53
C ALA A 223 -16.70 -4.58 -5.95
N VAL A 224 -16.32 -5.36 -6.96
CA VAL A 224 -16.24 -4.92 -8.37
C VAL A 224 -17.35 -5.48 -9.25
N ASN A 225 -18.09 -6.48 -8.77
CA ASN A 225 -19.15 -7.17 -9.50
C ASN A 225 -20.31 -7.58 -8.55
N ASP A 226 -21.43 -8.04 -9.14
CA ASP A 226 -22.56 -8.65 -8.42
C ASP A 226 -22.48 -10.20 -8.39
N LEU A 227 -21.40 -10.78 -8.93
CA LEU A 227 -21.20 -12.21 -9.18
C LEU A 227 -20.24 -12.79 -8.14
N PHE A 228 -20.80 -13.52 -7.19
CA PHE A 228 -20.04 -14.18 -6.14
C PHE A 228 -19.84 -15.66 -6.47
N GLY A 229 -18.59 -16.11 -6.43
CA GLY A 229 -18.23 -17.51 -6.60
C GLY A 229 -16.87 -17.76 -5.97
N ILE A 230 -16.74 -18.87 -5.23
CA ILE A 230 -15.45 -19.33 -4.73
C ILE A 230 -14.63 -19.76 -5.95
N LEU A 231 -13.60 -18.99 -6.30
CA LEU A 231 -12.71 -19.25 -7.41
C LEU A 231 -11.48 -20.05 -6.97
N THR A 232 -10.63 -20.39 -7.93
CA THR A 232 -9.44 -21.24 -7.73
C THR A 232 -8.53 -20.72 -6.61
N ASP A 233 -8.32 -19.40 -6.53
CA ASP A 233 -7.51 -18.79 -5.48
C ASP A 233 -8.14 -18.94 -4.10
N ASP A 234 -9.45 -18.69 -3.97
CA ASP A 234 -10.19 -18.84 -2.71
C ASP A 234 -10.16 -20.30 -2.22
N VAL A 235 -10.31 -21.27 -3.14
CA VAL A 235 -10.14 -22.70 -2.88
C VAL A 235 -8.72 -22.99 -2.37
N SER A 236 -7.70 -22.42 -3.00
CA SER A 236 -6.31 -22.60 -2.59
C SER A 236 -6.08 -22.09 -1.16
N GLN A 237 -6.55 -20.89 -0.85
CA GLN A 237 -6.38 -20.30 0.48
C GLN A 237 -7.12 -21.11 1.56
N ALA A 238 -8.38 -21.51 1.32
CA ALA A 238 -9.12 -22.38 2.23
C ALA A 238 -8.46 -23.75 2.43
N SER A 239 -7.84 -24.29 1.38
CA SER A 239 -7.12 -25.57 1.43
C SER A 239 -5.77 -25.44 2.14
N LEU A 240 -5.10 -24.29 2.06
CA LEU A 240 -3.86 -24.03 2.78
C LEU A 240 -4.09 -24.04 4.30
N LEU A 241 -5.19 -23.45 4.77
CA LEU A 241 -5.49 -23.34 6.20
C LEU A 241 -6.14 -24.59 6.78
N TYR A 242 -6.96 -25.28 5.99
CA TYR A 242 -7.73 -26.45 6.42
C TYR A 242 -7.54 -27.61 5.43
N PRO A 243 -6.33 -28.16 5.25
CA PRO A 243 -6.05 -29.09 4.16
C PRO A 243 -6.78 -30.45 4.30
N ASN A 244 -7.54 -30.82 3.28
CA ASN A 244 -8.00 -32.19 3.08
C ASN A 244 -7.02 -32.95 2.18
N PHE A 245 -5.95 -33.49 2.79
CA PHE A 245 -4.90 -34.20 2.07
C PHE A 245 -5.40 -35.39 1.23
N ALA A 246 -6.51 -36.02 1.61
CA ALA A 246 -7.08 -37.14 0.87
C ALA A 246 -7.58 -36.73 -0.52
N GLU A 247 -8.05 -35.49 -0.70
CA GLU A 247 -8.50 -34.97 -2.00
C GLU A 247 -7.38 -34.24 -2.74
N LEU A 248 -6.48 -33.55 -2.02
CA LEU A 248 -5.34 -32.84 -2.62
C LEU A 248 -4.45 -33.77 -3.47
N ASP A 249 -4.14 -34.96 -2.97
CA ASP A 249 -3.29 -35.94 -3.68
C ASP A 249 -3.87 -36.45 -5.00
N LYS A 250 -5.18 -36.25 -5.25
CA LYS A 250 -5.86 -36.78 -6.45
C LYS A 250 -5.81 -35.87 -7.66
N GLY A 251 -5.55 -34.57 -7.46
CA GLY A 251 -5.70 -33.58 -8.54
C GLY A 251 -4.89 -32.30 -8.39
N PHE A 252 -4.18 -32.12 -7.26
CA PHE A 252 -3.53 -30.86 -6.93
C PHE A 252 -2.05 -31.05 -6.59
N GLY A 253 -1.26 -30.02 -6.82
CA GLY A 253 0.14 -29.94 -6.41
C GLY A 253 0.43 -28.63 -5.66
N GLN A 254 1.71 -28.32 -5.53
CA GLN A 254 2.21 -27.16 -4.82
C GLN A 254 3.47 -26.61 -5.51
N ILE A 255 3.63 -25.29 -5.50
CA ILE A 255 4.84 -24.59 -5.95
C ILE A 255 5.40 -23.78 -4.78
N ASP A 256 6.65 -24.05 -4.41
CA ASP A 256 7.36 -23.34 -3.34
C ASP A 256 8.61 -22.64 -3.88
N GLY A 257 8.88 -21.47 -3.32
CA GLY A 257 10.12 -20.75 -3.55
C GLY A 257 10.30 -19.59 -2.59
N PHE A 258 11.33 -18.80 -2.87
CA PHE A 258 11.60 -17.54 -2.20
C PHE A 258 11.67 -16.41 -3.23
N VAL A 259 11.28 -15.20 -2.84
CA VAL A 259 11.47 -13.99 -3.65
C VAL A 259 12.65 -13.20 -3.09
N PHE A 260 13.63 -12.93 -3.93
CA PHE A 260 14.82 -12.15 -3.59
C PHE A 260 14.92 -10.87 -4.43
N ARG A 261 15.63 -9.88 -3.88
CA ARG A 261 16.08 -8.69 -4.61
C ARG A 261 17.08 -9.08 -5.70
N SER A 262 17.52 -8.11 -6.48
CA SER A 262 18.47 -8.27 -7.58
C SER A 262 19.82 -8.90 -7.16
N ASP A 263 20.19 -8.80 -5.88
CA ASP A 263 21.38 -9.43 -5.31
C ASP A 263 21.26 -10.96 -5.14
N GLY A 264 20.06 -11.53 -5.28
CA GLY A 264 19.77 -12.94 -5.05
C GLY A 264 19.92 -13.39 -3.60
N MET A 265 20.00 -12.46 -2.65
CA MET A 265 20.23 -12.74 -1.23
C MET A 265 19.20 -12.05 -0.32
N THR A 266 18.87 -10.79 -0.61
CA THR A 266 17.94 -10.02 0.23
C THR A 266 16.51 -10.48 -0.04
N ALA A 267 15.89 -11.07 0.97
CA ALA A 267 14.51 -11.54 0.92
C ALA A 267 13.52 -10.38 0.70
N ILE A 268 12.50 -10.62 -0.13
CA ILE A 268 11.41 -9.67 -0.35
C ILE A 268 10.20 -10.07 0.47
N GLN A 269 9.71 -9.13 1.26
CA GLN A 269 8.50 -9.24 2.06
C GLN A 269 7.42 -8.40 1.39
N GLY A 270 6.29 -9.01 1.01
CA GLY A 270 5.19 -8.27 0.37
C GLY A 270 5.24 -8.21 -1.16
N ALA A 271 5.77 -9.24 -1.84
CA ALA A 271 5.59 -9.41 -3.28
C ALA A 271 4.38 -10.30 -3.55
N ASN A 272 3.45 -9.90 -4.42
CA ASN A 272 2.37 -10.77 -4.83
C ASN A 272 2.88 -11.76 -5.88
N VAL A 273 2.88 -13.05 -5.58
CA VAL A 273 3.31 -14.12 -6.49
C VAL A 273 2.07 -14.82 -7.02
N ILE A 274 1.92 -14.94 -8.34
CA ILE A 274 0.72 -15.51 -8.98
C ILE A 274 1.15 -16.65 -9.92
N ALA A 275 0.50 -17.81 -9.82
CA ALA A 275 0.53 -18.83 -10.88
C ALA A 275 -0.77 -18.76 -11.71
N ARG A 276 -0.64 -18.61 -13.02
CA ARG A 276 -1.75 -18.61 -13.98
C ARG A 276 -1.68 -19.84 -14.87
N ASN A 277 -2.79 -20.57 -14.97
CA ASN A 277 -2.89 -21.68 -15.90
C ASN A 277 -2.76 -21.17 -17.34
N VAL A 278 -2.01 -21.87 -18.19
CA VAL A 278 -1.77 -21.47 -19.58
C VAL A 278 -3.06 -21.48 -20.42
N SER A 279 -4.00 -22.39 -20.13
CA SER A 279 -5.24 -22.54 -20.89
C SER A 279 -6.36 -21.62 -20.41
N ASP A 280 -6.33 -21.23 -19.13
CA ASP A 280 -7.33 -20.36 -18.51
C ASP A 280 -6.68 -19.42 -17.47
N PRO A 281 -5.90 -18.42 -17.94
CA PRO A 281 -5.05 -17.61 -17.07
C PRO A 281 -5.81 -16.62 -16.17
N LYS A 282 -7.11 -16.40 -16.43
CA LYS A 282 -7.93 -15.47 -15.65
C LYS A 282 -8.65 -16.14 -14.49
N LEU A 283 -9.30 -17.29 -14.71
CA LEU A 283 -10.12 -17.96 -13.69
C LEU A 283 -9.37 -19.09 -12.98
N THR A 284 -8.41 -19.72 -13.65
CA THR A 284 -7.53 -20.73 -13.05
C THR A 284 -6.20 -20.08 -12.67
N ALA A 285 -6.23 -19.25 -11.63
CA ALA A 285 -5.06 -18.57 -11.07
C ALA A 285 -5.06 -18.64 -9.54
N ILE A 286 -3.87 -18.65 -8.95
CA ILE A 286 -3.64 -18.71 -7.51
C ILE A 286 -2.52 -17.74 -7.16
N SER A 287 -2.65 -17.07 -6.02
CA SER A 287 -1.74 -16.07 -5.51
C SER A 287 -1.26 -16.38 -4.09
N CYS A 288 -0.09 -15.89 -3.75
CA CYS A 288 0.47 -15.91 -2.41
C CYS A 288 1.41 -14.72 -2.24
N VAL A 289 1.31 -13.99 -1.13
CA VAL A 289 2.25 -12.91 -0.83
C VAL A 289 3.56 -13.49 -0.30
N SER A 290 4.70 -12.97 -0.77
CA SER A 290 6.00 -13.42 -0.28
C SER A 290 6.20 -13.02 1.19
N ASP A 291 6.81 -13.94 1.94
CA ASP A 291 6.94 -13.87 3.40
C ASP A 291 5.59 -13.87 4.13
N TYR A 292 4.56 -14.55 3.61
CA TYR A 292 3.22 -14.65 4.21
C TYR A 292 3.18 -15.27 5.63
N LEU A 293 4.29 -15.82 6.13
CA LEU A 293 4.43 -16.31 7.51
C LEU A 293 5.29 -15.39 8.39
N ILE A 294 5.69 -14.21 7.89
CA ILE A 294 6.47 -13.21 8.62
C ILE A 294 7.77 -13.79 9.19
N GLU A 295 8.46 -14.61 8.40
CA GLU A 295 9.72 -15.26 8.80
C GLU A 295 10.96 -14.44 8.39
N ASN A 296 10.77 -13.35 7.64
CA ASN A 296 11.81 -12.51 7.04
C ASN A 296 12.72 -13.28 6.07
N ASN A 297 12.14 -14.23 5.31
CA ASN A 297 12.86 -15.07 4.36
C ASN A 297 12.35 -14.92 2.92
N GLY A 298 11.19 -14.27 2.70
CA GLY A 298 10.64 -14.04 1.37
C GLY A 298 9.98 -15.28 0.77
N ARG A 299 9.68 -16.28 1.60
CA ARG A 299 9.06 -17.53 1.16
C ARG A 299 7.65 -17.30 0.64
N TYR A 300 7.31 -17.96 -0.46
CA TYR A 300 5.94 -18.06 -0.93
C TYR A 300 5.57 -19.54 -1.14
N THR A 301 4.29 -19.84 -0.98
CA THR A 301 3.73 -21.17 -1.21
C THR A 301 2.44 -21.04 -2.00
N LEU A 302 2.45 -21.44 -3.27
CA LEU A 302 1.22 -21.61 -4.04
C LEU A 302 0.72 -23.03 -3.77
N PHE A 303 -0.30 -23.14 -2.92
CA PHE A 303 -0.84 -24.41 -2.43
C PHE A 303 -2.06 -24.85 -3.24
N ALA A 304 -2.42 -26.14 -3.15
CA ALA A 304 -3.58 -26.71 -3.83
C ALA A 304 -3.72 -26.25 -5.30
N VAL A 305 -2.62 -26.27 -6.04
CA VAL A 305 -2.57 -25.85 -7.45
C VAL A 305 -3.12 -26.98 -8.30
N PRO A 306 -4.23 -26.78 -9.05
CA PRO A 306 -4.76 -27.84 -9.92
C PRO A 306 -3.68 -28.37 -10.88
N ALA A 307 -3.74 -29.65 -11.23
CA ALA A 307 -2.80 -30.20 -12.20
C ALA A 307 -2.94 -29.49 -13.57
N GLY A 308 -1.82 -29.09 -14.16
CA GLY A 308 -1.80 -28.33 -15.41
C GLY A 308 -0.49 -27.61 -15.66
N ASP A 309 -0.46 -26.83 -16.72
CA ASP A 309 0.69 -26.00 -17.11
C ASP A 309 0.46 -24.56 -16.65
N TYR A 310 1.45 -24.00 -15.95
CA TYR A 310 1.35 -22.69 -15.32
C TYR A 310 2.50 -21.78 -15.73
N LYS A 311 2.21 -20.49 -15.88
CA LYS A 311 3.21 -19.41 -15.84
C LYS A 311 3.14 -18.77 -14.47
N VAL A 312 4.29 -18.58 -13.85
CA VAL A 312 4.41 -17.82 -12.59
C VAL A 312 4.82 -16.39 -12.90
N GLU A 313 4.21 -15.44 -12.22
CA GLU A 313 4.53 -14.02 -12.29
C GLU A 313 4.62 -13.43 -10.87
N ILE A 314 5.30 -12.30 -10.76
CA ILE A 314 5.23 -11.44 -9.58
C ILE A 314 4.72 -10.07 -9.99
N GLU A 315 4.01 -9.41 -9.07
CA GLU A 315 3.60 -8.02 -9.23
C GLU A 315 3.58 -7.28 -7.88
N PRO A 316 3.68 -5.94 -7.89
CA PRO A 316 3.48 -5.18 -6.67
C PRO A 316 2.01 -5.27 -6.22
N ILE A 317 1.81 -5.24 -4.91
CA ILE A 317 0.48 -5.06 -4.34
C ILE A 317 0.01 -3.64 -4.66
N ASP A 318 -1.26 -3.49 -5.02
CA ASP A 318 -1.85 -2.20 -5.35
C ASP A 318 -1.87 -1.28 -4.12
N LEU A 319 -1.42 -0.03 -4.29
CA LEU A 319 -1.32 0.95 -3.19
C LEU A 319 -2.67 1.33 -2.56
N SER A 320 -3.79 0.98 -3.19
CA SER A 320 -5.12 1.15 -2.60
C SER A 320 -5.52 0.01 -1.65
N PHE A 321 -4.80 -1.11 -1.67
CA PHE A 321 -5.07 -2.27 -0.84
C PHE A 321 -4.31 -2.18 0.47
N THR A 322 -4.83 -1.34 1.37
CA THR A 322 -4.23 -1.08 2.69
C THR A 322 -5.21 -1.26 3.84
N GLY A 323 -4.68 -1.49 5.05
CA GLY A 323 -5.47 -1.61 6.28
C GLY A 323 -6.48 -2.75 6.18
N GLY A 324 -7.76 -2.46 6.42
CA GLY A 324 -8.83 -3.44 6.28
C GLY A 324 -9.03 -4.01 4.87
N SER A 325 -8.53 -3.34 3.84
CA SER A 325 -8.51 -3.85 2.47
C SER A 325 -7.11 -4.32 2.05
N GLY A 326 -6.23 -4.54 3.03
CA GLY A 326 -4.85 -4.97 2.85
C GLY A 326 -4.76 -6.28 2.09
N VAL A 327 -3.74 -6.41 1.23
CA VAL A 327 -3.35 -7.67 0.62
C VAL A 327 -1.93 -8.02 1.09
N GLY A 328 -1.75 -8.52 2.31
CA GLY A 328 -0.46 -9.08 2.71
C GLY A 328 -0.14 -8.71 4.14
N PRO A 329 0.75 -9.46 4.82
CA PRO A 329 1.19 -9.09 6.16
C PRO A 329 1.90 -7.73 6.23
N PHE A 330 2.16 -7.12 5.08
CA PHE A 330 2.92 -5.89 4.97
C PHE A 330 2.11 -4.83 4.23
N THR A 331 0.82 -4.71 4.54
CA THR A 331 -0.10 -3.77 3.87
C THR A 331 -1.00 -2.97 4.81
N GLU A 332 -0.76 -2.96 6.11
CA GLU A 332 -1.56 -2.15 7.05
C GLU A 332 -1.51 -0.67 6.69
N SER A 333 -0.34 -0.17 6.27
CA SER A 333 -0.14 1.22 5.88
C SER A 333 0.69 1.36 4.60
N LYS A 334 0.59 2.50 3.92
CA LYS A 334 1.44 2.84 2.76
C LYS A 334 2.94 2.90 3.07
N SER A 335 3.32 2.94 4.36
CA SER A 335 4.71 2.85 4.81
C SER A 335 5.22 1.41 4.98
N ASP A 336 4.37 0.40 4.78
CA ASP A 336 4.75 -1.00 5.00
C ASP A 336 5.55 -1.58 3.84
N LYS A 337 6.22 -2.72 4.11
CA LYS A 337 7.24 -3.32 3.23
C LYS A 337 6.76 -3.64 1.81
N SER A 338 5.46 -3.94 1.61
CA SER A 338 4.92 -4.15 0.26
C SER A 338 5.02 -2.91 -0.63
N PHE A 339 5.04 -1.71 -0.02
CA PHE A 339 5.03 -0.42 -0.72
C PHE A 339 6.38 0.29 -0.65
N GLN A 340 7.29 -0.17 0.21
CA GLN A 340 8.66 0.34 0.30
C GLN A 340 9.57 -0.44 -0.66
N SER A 341 9.93 0.20 -1.79
CA SER A 341 10.66 -0.44 -2.88
C SER A 341 9.92 -1.69 -3.40
N PRO A 342 8.72 -1.49 -4.00
CA PRO A 342 7.89 -2.59 -4.47
C PRO A 342 8.55 -3.37 -5.60
N VAL A 343 8.21 -4.65 -5.75
CA VAL A 343 8.77 -5.49 -6.82
C VAL A 343 8.35 -4.98 -8.20
N PRO A 344 9.22 -5.13 -9.23
CA PRO A 344 8.78 -4.98 -10.60
C PRO A 344 7.79 -6.08 -10.96
N LYS A 345 6.83 -5.77 -11.83
CA LYS A 345 5.97 -6.78 -12.44
C LYS A 345 6.74 -7.58 -13.48
N GLY A 346 6.61 -8.91 -13.48
CA GLY A 346 7.23 -9.75 -14.50
C GLY A 346 7.01 -11.24 -14.32
N PHE A 347 7.39 -12.00 -15.33
CA PHE A 347 7.26 -13.44 -15.43
C PHE A 347 8.52 -14.16 -14.97
N TYR A 348 8.31 -15.27 -14.30
CA TYR A 348 9.34 -16.21 -13.89
C TYR A 348 10.04 -16.84 -15.09
N THR A 349 11.38 -16.87 -15.08
CA THR A 349 12.22 -17.44 -16.15
C THR A 349 13.03 -18.67 -15.71
N GLY A 350 12.84 -19.10 -14.47
CA GLY A 350 13.52 -20.25 -13.86
C GLY A 350 14.16 -19.93 -12.50
N PRO A 351 14.62 -20.96 -11.78
CA PRO A 351 15.13 -20.80 -10.43
C PRO A 351 16.34 -19.86 -10.37
N ASP A 352 16.33 -18.96 -9.39
CA ASP A 352 17.43 -18.02 -9.12
C ASP A 352 17.77 -17.13 -10.33
N LYS A 353 16.80 -16.91 -11.23
CA LYS A 353 16.94 -16.04 -12.40
C LYS A 353 16.10 -14.77 -12.28
N PRO A 354 16.57 -13.65 -12.85
CA PRO A 354 15.77 -12.45 -13.06
C PRO A 354 14.48 -12.75 -13.80
N ILE A 355 13.40 -12.09 -13.39
CA ILE A 355 12.12 -12.10 -14.12
C ILE A 355 12.24 -11.36 -15.45
N THR A 356 11.24 -11.52 -16.31
CA THR A 356 11.14 -10.84 -17.61
C THR A 356 9.79 -10.17 -17.78
N THR A 357 9.71 -9.06 -18.50
CA THR A 357 8.42 -8.46 -18.90
C THR A 357 7.86 -9.09 -20.17
N ASP A 358 8.66 -9.85 -20.91
CA ASP A 358 8.23 -10.59 -22.11
C ASP A 358 7.65 -11.96 -21.72
N GLU A 359 6.32 -12.07 -21.76
CA GLU A 359 5.58 -13.29 -21.45
C GLU A 359 6.00 -14.49 -22.32
N SER A 360 6.53 -14.27 -23.52
CA SER A 360 7.02 -15.37 -24.38
C SER A 360 8.25 -16.08 -23.82
N GLN A 361 8.97 -15.41 -22.91
CA GLN A 361 10.14 -15.94 -22.21
C GLN A 361 9.78 -16.56 -20.84
N ALA A 362 8.50 -16.53 -20.45
CA ALA A 362 8.04 -17.14 -19.21
C ALA A 362 8.27 -18.66 -19.23
N LEU A 363 8.88 -19.19 -18.16
CA LEU A 363 9.04 -20.62 -17.99
C LEU A 363 7.68 -21.24 -17.63
N ILE A 364 7.31 -22.29 -18.35
CA ILE A 364 6.12 -23.09 -18.02
C ILE A 364 6.50 -24.11 -16.94
N ILE A 365 5.78 -24.07 -15.83
CA ILE A 365 5.84 -25.05 -14.76
C ILE A 365 4.68 -26.02 -14.95
N MET A 366 5.00 -27.29 -15.18
CA MET A 366 4.01 -28.37 -15.20
C MET A 366 3.78 -28.88 -13.77
N VAL A 367 2.54 -28.79 -13.30
CA VAL A 367 2.09 -29.27 -11.99
C VAL A 367 1.31 -30.57 -12.19
N ALA A 368 1.77 -31.66 -11.57
CA ALA A 368 1.04 -32.92 -11.49
C ALA A 368 0.36 -33.09 -10.12
N ALA A 369 -0.65 -33.95 -10.06
CA ALA A 369 -1.32 -34.32 -8.80
C ALA A 369 -0.32 -34.94 -7.80
N GLY A 370 -0.40 -34.51 -6.53
CA GLY A 370 0.51 -34.88 -5.45
C GLY A 370 1.93 -34.31 -5.58
N GLN A 371 2.21 -33.51 -6.61
CA GLN A 371 3.55 -32.99 -6.84
C GLN A 371 3.82 -31.76 -5.99
N LYS A 372 4.95 -31.78 -5.28
CA LYS A 372 5.54 -30.58 -4.66
C LYS A 372 6.74 -30.12 -5.48
N ILE A 373 6.66 -28.90 -6.01
CA ILE A 373 7.70 -28.29 -6.85
C ILE A 373 8.43 -27.26 -6.01
N GLU A 374 9.58 -27.64 -5.46
CA GLU A 374 10.36 -26.78 -4.57
C GLU A 374 11.46 -26.02 -5.33
N GLY A 375 12.04 -25.01 -4.67
CA GLY A 375 13.19 -24.27 -5.16
C GLY A 375 12.88 -23.37 -6.35
N GLN A 376 11.62 -22.96 -6.54
CA GLN A 376 11.24 -22.02 -7.59
C GLN A 376 11.54 -20.57 -7.17
N ASN A 377 12.81 -20.30 -6.84
CA ASN A 377 13.22 -18.98 -6.35
C ASN A 377 13.16 -17.94 -7.45
N ILE A 378 12.68 -16.74 -7.12
CA ILE A 378 12.46 -15.63 -8.04
C ILE A 378 13.43 -14.51 -7.69
N ILE A 379 14.20 -14.03 -8.67
CA ILE A 379 14.95 -12.78 -8.54
C ILE A 379 14.08 -11.66 -9.12
N ALA A 380 13.59 -10.77 -8.26
CA ALA A 380 12.69 -9.68 -8.63
C ALA A 380 13.46 -8.52 -9.29
N SER A 381 14.09 -8.82 -10.41
CA SER A 381 14.77 -7.86 -11.27
C SER A 381 14.47 -8.21 -12.72
N THR A 382 14.28 -7.20 -13.55
CA THR A 382 14.16 -7.36 -15.01
C THR A 382 15.52 -7.21 -15.72
N SER A 383 16.58 -6.95 -14.95
CA SER A 383 17.95 -6.86 -15.44
C SER A 383 18.62 -8.23 -15.41
N VAL A 384 19.09 -8.70 -16.56
CA VAL A 384 19.74 -10.02 -16.69
C VAL A 384 21.16 -9.96 -16.15
N THR A 385 21.42 -10.54 -14.99
CA THR A 385 22.79 -10.75 -14.47
C THR A 385 23.35 -12.07 -15.01
N THR A 386 24.15 -12.05 -16.07
CA THR A 386 24.85 -13.26 -16.54
C THR A 386 26.12 -13.52 -15.75
N SER A 387 26.16 -14.63 -15.02
CA SER A 387 27.39 -15.18 -14.44
C SER A 387 28.16 -16.04 -15.46
N GLY A 388 29.38 -15.59 -15.80
CA GLY A 388 30.54 -16.40 -16.21
C GLY A 388 30.46 -17.29 -17.47
N GLY A 389 31.02 -16.80 -18.59
CA GLY A 389 31.42 -17.63 -19.73
C GLY A 389 32.16 -16.81 -20.80
N SER A 390 33.48 -16.95 -20.87
CA SER A 390 34.35 -16.23 -21.81
C SER A 390 34.01 -16.54 -23.28
N SER A 391 33.44 -15.58 -24.00
CA SER A 391 33.79 -15.30 -25.41
C SER A 391 33.28 -13.93 -25.84
N THR A 392 34.21 -13.09 -26.27
CA THR A 392 34.05 -11.76 -26.86
C THR A 392 32.94 -11.65 -27.92
N THR A 393 31.96 -10.76 -27.71
CA THR A 393 31.68 -9.57 -28.54
C THR A 393 30.51 -8.74 -27.95
N SER A 394 30.74 -7.44 -27.89
CA SER A 394 29.97 -6.34 -27.28
C SER A 394 28.48 -6.21 -27.61
N SER A 395 27.65 -6.09 -26.57
CA SER A 395 26.45 -5.22 -26.53
C SER A 395 26.16 -4.84 -25.07
N THR A 396 26.30 -3.56 -24.73
CA THR A 396 26.36 -2.98 -23.38
C THR A 396 24.96 -2.72 -22.80
N SER A 397 24.65 -3.30 -21.63
CA SER A 397 23.60 -2.82 -20.70
C SER A 397 24.25 -2.47 -19.35
N GLY A 398 23.81 -1.36 -18.75
CA GLY A 398 24.46 -0.66 -17.64
C GLY A 398 24.78 -1.53 -16.42
N GLY A 399 26.08 -1.71 -16.17
CA GLY A 399 26.60 -2.13 -14.87
C GLY A 399 26.93 -0.91 -14.00
N ILE A 400 27.32 -1.15 -12.74
CA ILE A 400 27.88 -0.13 -11.86
C ILE A 400 29.12 0.47 -12.54
N VAL A 401 29.10 1.78 -12.76
CA VAL A 401 30.23 2.54 -13.31
C VAL A 401 30.99 3.13 -12.14
N ALA A 402 32.28 2.82 -12.01
CA ALA A 402 33.11 3.54 -11.05
C ALA A 402 33.34 4.97 -11.54
N GLU A 403 33.37 5.92 -10.62
CA GLU A 403 33.83 7.28 -10.91
C GLU A 403 35.26 7.23 -11.49
N SER A 404 35.57 8.18 -12.37
CA SER A 404 36.84 8.26 -13.08
C SER A 404 37.39 9.67 -13.00
N GLU A 405 38.27 9.86 -12.02
CA GLU A 405 38.97 11.12 -11.76
C GLU A 405 40.08 11.44 -12.79
N PRO A 406 40.30 12.71 -13.17
CA PRO A 406 39.57 13.90 -12.68
C PRO A 406 38.23 14.10 -13.39
N ASN A 407 37.15 14.28 -12.63
CA ASN A 407 35.81 14.65 -13.12
C ASN A 407 35.27 15.93 -12.45
N ASP A 408 36.18 16.82 -12.03
CA ASP A 408 35.97 18.02 -11.22
C ASP A 408 35.73 19.31 -12.05
N THR A 409 35.65 19.21 -13.38
CA THR A 409 35.45 20.33 -14.31
C THR A 409 34.32 20.05 -15.29
N VAL A 410 33.67 21.09 -15.82
CA VAL A 410 32.56 20.99 -16.80
C VAL A 410 33.01 20.27 -18.08
N ASP A 411 34.22 20.57 -18.55
CA ASP A 411 34.83 19.93 -19.73
C ASP A 411 35.37 18.52 -19.42
N GLY A 412 35.71 18.24 -18.15
CA GLY A 412 36.22 16.96 -17.66
C GLY A 412 35.14 15.99 -17.15
N ALA A 413 33.88 16.42 -17.08
CA ALA A 413 32.78 15.63 -16.53
C ALA A 413 32.68 14.23 -17.16
N GLN A 414 32.56 13.20 -16.32
CA GLN A 414 32.52 11.81 -16.76
C GLN A 414 31.23 11.51 -17.52
N ALA A 415 31.35 11.11 -18.79
CA ALA A 415 30.20 10.76 -19.60
C ALA A 415 29.58 9.42 -19.16
N VAL A 416 28.28 9.42 -18.88
CA VAL A 416 27.52 8.24 -18.46
C VAL A 416 26.27 8.05 -19.34
N GLN A 417 25.88 6.79 -19.54
CA GLN A 417 24.68 6.43 -20.29
C GLN A 417 23.59 6.01 -19.34
N LEU A 418 22.43 6.67 -19.39
CA LEU A 418 21.31 6.36 -18.52
C LEU A 418 20.50 5.15 -19.03
N PRO A 419 19.92 4.33 -18.13
CA PRO A 419 20.08 4.40 -16.67
C PRO A 419 21.47 3.91 -16.22
N VAL A 420 21.98 4.48 -15.12
CA VAL A 420 23.31 4.17 -14.58
C VAL A 420 23.31 4.18 -13.05
N THR A 421 24.11 3.31 -12.45
CA THR A 421 24.52 3.40 -11.04
C THR A 421 26.01 3.70 -11.01
N ILE A 422 26.40 4.70 -10.23
CA ILE A 422 27.77 5.19 -10.14
C ILE A 422 28.25 4.98 -8.70
N SER A 423 29.43 4.39 -8.54
CA SER A 423 30.11 4.32 -7.23
C SER A 423 31.25 5.32 -7.21
N GLY A 424 31.27 6.20 -6.21
CA GLY A 424 32.24 7.28 -6.12
C GLY A 424 32.62 7.69 -4.70
N SER A 425 33.35 8.79 -4.56
CA SER A 425 33.78 9.36 -3.30
C SER A 425 34.05 10.86 -3.42
N ALA A 426 33.58 11.62 -2.42
CA ALA A 426 33.77 13.06 -2.37
C ALA A 426 34.20 13.51 -0.97
N ALA A 427 35.06 14.53 -0.91
CA ALA A 427 35.50 15.18 0.30
C ALA A 427 35.40 16.71 0.22
N ALA A 428 35.12 17.36 1.34
CA ALA A 428 35.00 18.83 1.41
C ALA A 428 36.32 19.58 1.13
N SER A 429 37.44 18.84 1.01
CA SER A 429 38.75 19.35 0.63
C SER A 429 39.09 19.15 -0.85
N ASP A 430 38.23 18.47 -1.61
CA ASP A 430 38.49 18.18 -3.02
C ASP A 430 38.35 19.46 -3.86
N ASP A 431 39.13 19.52 -4.94
CA ASP A 431 39.09 20.63 -5.89
C ASP A 431 37.83 20.50 -6.78
N GLY A 432 37.36 21.62 -7.33
CA GLY A 432 36.23 21.65 -8.25
C GLY A 432 36.11 22.99 -8.97
N GLU A 433 35.69 22.96 -10.24
CA GLU A 433 35.47 24.17 -11.04
C GLU A 433 34.26 24.97 -10.56
N ILE A 434 33.26 24.28 -9.99
CA ILE A 434 31.99 24.87 -9.59
C ILE A 434 31.93 24.97 -8.06
N GLU A 435 31.77 26.20 -7.56
CA GLU A 435 31.45 26.47 -6.16
C GLU A 435 30.05 27.09 -6.07
N LEU A 436 29.16 26.45 -5.33
CA LEU A 436 27.79 26.91 -5.11
C LEU A 436 27.69 27.57 -3.74
N SER A 437 27.20 28.81 -3.69
CA SER A 437 27.01 29.56 -2.45
C SER A 437 25.53 29.74 -2.11
N SER A 438 25.17 29.55 -0.84
CA SER A 438 23.84 29.83 -0.32
C SER A 438 23.66 31.31 0.07
N ASP A 439 22.41 31.77 0.14
CA ASP A 439 22.05 33.13 0.60
C ASP A 439 22.50 33.44 2.04
N THR A 440 22.84 32.40 2.82
CA THR A 440 23.35 32.51 4.19
C THR A 440 24.87 32.55 4.27
N GLY A 441 25.57 32.47 3.12
CA GLY A 441 27.02 32.60 3.01
C GLY A 441 27.82 31.30 3.19
N SER A 442 27.14 30.14 3.22
CA SER A 442 27.81 28.84 3.15
C SER A 442 28.10 28.50 1.68
N SER A 443 29.16 27.75 1.40
CA SER A 443 29.44 27.24 0.06
C SER A 443 29.79 25.77 0.06
N VAL A 444 29.51 25.11 -1.07
CA VAL A 444 29.90 23.73 -1.38
C VAL A 444 30.63 23.72 -2.72
N VAL A 445 31.75 23.00 -2.77
CA VAL A 445 32.49 22.75 -4.01
C VAL A 445 31.95 21.45 -4.61
N ILE A 446 31.62 21.48 -5.91
CA ILE A 446 31.19 20.29 -6.65
C ILE A 446 32.44 19.61 -7.18
N SER A 447 32.84 18.52 -6.53
CA SER A 447 34.06 17.77 -6.82
C SER A 447 33.86 16.73 -7.92
N ASP A 448 32.63 16.22 -8.09
CA ASP A 448 32.32 15.19 -9.08
C ASP A 448 31.24 15.64 -10.05
N LEU A 449 31.53 15.63 -11.35
CA LEU A 449 30.57 15.92 -12.42
C LEU A 449 30.37 14.74 -13.35
N PHE A 450 29.10 14.38 -13.57
CA PHE A 450 28.67 13.35 -14.51
C PHE A 450 27.83 13.97 -15.62
N LYS A 451 28.14 13.62 -16.88
CA LYS A 451 27.48 14.15 -18.06
C LYS A 451 26.62 13.10 -18.75
N PHE A 452 25.36 13.41 -19.02
CA PHE A 452 24.46 12.52 -19.77
C PHE A 452 23.64 13.28 -20.80
N THR A 453 23.15 12.57 -21.81
CA THR A 453 22.33 13.14 -22.90
C THR A 453 20.99 12.42 -22.98
N LEU A 454 19.92 13.19 -23.06
CA LEU A 454 18.56 12.71 -23.34
C LEU A 454 18.22 12.98 -24.80
N THR A 455 17.76 11.96 -25.51
CA THR A 455 17.34 12.05 -26.92
C THR A 455 15.87 12.44 -27.09
N SER A 456 15.08 12.30 -26.02
CA SER A 456 13.67 12.66 -25.92
C SER A 456 13.39 13.30 -24.56
N THR A 457 12.27 13.99 -24.42
CA THR A 457 11.81 14.45 -23.10
C THR A 457 11.66 13.25 -22.18
N ALA A 458 12.29 13.29 -21.02
CA ALA A 458 12.30 12.20 -20.06
C ALA A 458 12.35 12.75 -18.63
N SER A 459 11.76 12.03 -17.67
CA SER A 459 11.97 12.35 -16.26
C SER A 459 13.13 11.54 -15.73
N ILE A 460 14.03 12.18 -15.00
CA ILE A 460 15.12 11.49 -14.31
C ILE A 460 14.84 11.45 -12.81
N ASN A 461 15.25 10.36 -12.18
CA ASN A 461 15.42 10.26 -10.74
C ASN A 461 16.89 10.01 -10.47
N ALA A 462 17.55 10.95 -9.82
CA ALA A 462 18.92 10.85 -9.34
C ALA A 462 18.90 10.73 -7.81
N LEU A 463 19.30 9.58 -7.28
CA LEU A 463 19.38 9.27 -5.86
C LEU A 463 20.84 9.11 -5.48
N LEU A 464 21.34 9.96 -4.58
CA LEU A 464 22.68 9.88 -4.03
C LEU A 464 22.59 9.40 -2.59
N MET A 465 23.27 8.29 -2.30
CA MET A 465 23.34 7.65 -1.00
C MET A 465 24.77 7.72 -0.48
N SER A 466 24.94 8.18 0.76
CA SER A 466 26.23 8.12 1.45
C SER A 466 26.49 6.70 1.95
N ASP A 467 27.70 6.17 1.73
CA ASP A 467 28.12 4.88 2.29
C ASP A 467 28.51 4.98 3.78
N SER A 468 28.54 6.21 4.32
CA SER A 468 28.87 6.52 5.70
C SER A 468 27.61 6.70 6.55
N SER A 469 27.68 6.27 7.81
CA SER A 469 26.67 6.55 8.84
C SER A 469 27.08 7.65 9.83
N ASP A 470 28.20 8.34 9.58
CA ASP A 470 28.71 9.46 10.38
C ASP A 470 28.08 10.77 9.89
N ASP A 471 27.32 11.45 10.75
CA ASP A 471 26.58 12.70 10.47
C ASP A 471 27.49 13.92 10.28
N LEU A 472 28.80 13.76 10.47
CA LEU A 472 29.82 14.73 10.09
C LEU A 472 30.14 14.71 8.58
N ASN A 473 29.69 13.68 7.86
CA ASN A 473 29.76 13.61 6.41
C ASN A 473 28.42 14.08 5.83
N ASP A 474 28.48 15.06 4.94
CA ASP A 474 27.32 15.76 4.40
C ASP A 474 27.52 15.96 2.90
N LEU A 475 26.78 15.22 2.08
CA LEU A 475 26.88 15.26 0.61
C LEU A 475 25.69 16.01 0.03
N ASP A 476 25.95 16.87 -0.95
CA ASP A 476 24.95 17.61 -1.71
C ASP A 476 24.88 17.09 -3.15
N LEU A 477 23.68 17.14 -3.75
CA LEU A 477 23.43 16.77 -5.14
C LEU A 477 22.90 17.97 -5.93
N VAL A 478 23.44 18.21 -7.12
CA VAL A 478 23.00 19.30 -8.01
C VAL A 478 22.79 18.82 -9.44
N LEU A 479 21.76 19.32 -10.10
CA LEU A 479 21.49 19.13 -11.52
C LEU A 479 21.63 20.46 -12.25
N LEU A 480 22.46 20.49 -13.28
CA LEU A 480 22.86 21.67 -14.03
C LEU A 480 22.54 21.50 -15.53
N ASP A 481 22.49 22.62 -16.26
CA ASP A 481 22.50 22.59 -17.72
C ASP A 481 23.88 22.18 -18.30
N GLU A 482 23.97 22.00 -19.62
CA GLU A 482 25.18 21.48 -20.31
C GLU A 482 26.46 22.29 -20.02
N PHE A 483 26.32 23.57 -19.68
CA PHE A 483 27.44 24.50 -19.50
C PHE A 483 27.64 24.94 -18.05
N ALA A 484 26.91 24.32 -17.09
CA ALA A 484 26.88 24.71 -15.69
C ALA A 484 26.58 26.20 -15.46
N THR A 485 25.79 26.81 -16.35
CA THR A 485 25.37 28.21 -16.24
C THR A 485 24.12 28.38 -15.38
N ASP A 486 23.23 27.39 -15.38
CA ASP A 486 21.98 27.40 -14.62
C ASP A 486 21.83 26.13 -13.77
N ILE A 487 21.43 26.29 -12.51
CA ILE A 487 20.98 25.19 -11.63
C ILE A 487 19.53 24.85 -11.97
N LEU A 488 19.30 23.62 -12.42
CA LEU A 488 17.99 23.11 -12.80
C LEU A 488 17.25 22.50 -11.61
N ASP A 489 17.97 21.82 -10.70
CA ASP A 489 17.49 21.34 -9.40
C ASP A 489 18.68 21.08 -8.46
N ALA A 490 18.42 20.99 -7.15
CA ALA A 490 19.42 20.61 -6.16
C ALA A 490 18.75 20.00 -4.92
N SER A 491 19.49 19.14 -4.22
CA SER A 491 19.14 18.61 -2.90
C SER A 491 20.35 18.75 -1.98
N SER A 492 20.08 19.16 -0.73
CA SER A 492 21.08 19.45 0.30
C SER A 492 20.48 19.16 1.68
N GLN A 493 20.08 17.91 1.90
CA GLN A 493 19.75 17.43 3.25
C GLN A 493 21.00 17.52 4.14
N SER A 494 20.82 17.34 5.44
CA SER A 494 21.92 17.47 6.39
C SER A 494 22.41 16.10 6.84
N GLY A 495 23.72 15.89 6.84
CA GLY A 495 24.34 14.68 7.35
C GLY A 495 24.27 13.55 6.33
N THR A 496 23.90 12.34 6.76
CA THR A 496 23.90 11.15 5.89
C THR A 496 22.54 10.82 5.28
N ASP A 497 21.61 11.78 5.28
CA ASP A 497 20.31 11.59 4.64
C ASP A 497 20.50 11.53 3.11
N ASP A 498 19.69 10.70 2.43
CA ASP A 498 19.81 10.54 0.98
C ASP A 498 19.43 11.82 0.23
N GLU A 499 20.19 12.16 -0.81
CA GLU A 499 19.86 13.26 -1.71
C GLU A 499 19.07 12.77 -2.91
N LEU A 500 17.96 13.42 -3.22
CA LEU A 500 17.07 13.00 -4.32
C LEU A 500 16.71 14.18 -5.22
N ILE A 501 17.03 14.06 -6.51
CA ILE A 501 16.54 14.94 -7.56
C ILE A 501 15.61 14.17 -8.49
N SER A 502 14.36 14.62 -8.57
CA SER A 502 13.37 14.13 -9.54
C SER A 502 12.98 15.24 -10.51
N LYS A 503 13.42 15.16 -11.77
CA LYS A 503 13.25 16.25 -12.74
C LYS A 503 12.87 15.77 -14.14
N SER A 504 11.83 16.38 -14.70
CA SER A 504 11.52 16.25 -16.13
C SER A 504 12.42 17.19 -16.95
N LEU A 505 13.16 16.60 -17.89
CA LEU A 505 14.15 17.25 -18.72
C LEU A 505 13.74 17.13 -20.19
N GLN A 506 14.02 18.17 -20.96
CA GLN A 506 13.84 18.16 -22.41
C GLN A 506 14.99 17.36 -23.07
N PRO A 507 14.89 17.02 -24.37
CA PRO A 507 16.05 16.48 -25.08
C PRO A 507 17.21 17.48 -25.00
N GLY A 508 18.38 17.01 -24.60
CA GLY A 508 19.52 17.87 -24.29
C GLY A 508 20.58 17.13 -23.49
N THR A 509 21.71 17.80 -23.29
CA THR A 509 22.80 17.32 -22.46
C THR A 509 22.75 18.04 -21.11
N TYR A 510 23.03 17.31 -20.04
CA TYR A 510 22.93 17.80 -18.67
C TYR A 510 24.12 17.31 -17.84
N LEU A 511 24.38 18.02 -16.75
CA LEU A 511 25.40 17.67 -15.77
C LEU A 511 24.73 17.38 -14.42
N LEU A 512 25.13 16.29 -13.78
CA LEU A 512 24.80 16.00 -12.40
C LEU A 512 26.07 16.09 -11.57
N GLY A 513 26.03 16.87 -10.50
CA GLY A 513 27.17 17.16 -9.64
C GLY A 513 26.98 16.63 -8.22
N VAL A 514 28.02 16.03 -7.65
CA VAL A 514 28.11 15.68 -6.24
C VAL A 514 29.16 16.57 -5.58
N GLY A 515 28.84 17.11 -4.40
CA GLY A 515 29.78 17.89 -3.60
C GLY A 515 29.66 17.53 -2.13
N ALA A 516 30.76 17.57 -1.39
CA ALA A 516 30.73 17.36 0.05
C ALA A 516 30.66 18.71 0.77
N PHE A 517 29.52 19.01 1.39
CA PHE A 517 29.36 20.20 2.24
C PHE A 517 30.28 20.11 3.46
N SER A 518 30.42 18.91 4.04
CA SER A 518 31.38 18.63 5.11
C SER A 518 31.80 17.17 5.12
N GLY A 519 32.98 16.89 5.69
CA GLY A 519 33.50 15.53 5.80
C GLY A 519 34.06 14.95 4.50
N ALA A 520 34.18 13.62 4.47
CA ALA A 520 34.66 12.84 3.33
C ALA A 520 34.04 11.43 3.37
N THR A 521 33.39 11.01 2.29
CA THR A 521 32.75 9.69 2.22
C THR A 521 32.66 9.15 0.80
N SER A 522 32.62 7.82 0.68
CA SER A 522 32.16 7.15 -0.53
C SER A 522 30.64 7.27 -0.67
N TYR A 523 30.15 7.17 -1.89
CA TYR A 523 28.74 7.26 -2.23
C TYR A 523 28.33 6.32 -3.36
N THR A 524 27.04 6.03 -3.40
CA THR A 524 26.37 5.42 -4.55
C THR A 524 25.36 6.41 -5.14
N LEU A 525 25.51 6.71 -6.43
CA LEU A 525 24.63 7.60 -7.18
C LEU A 525 23.86 6.81 -8.25
N GLU A 526 22.55 6.68 -8.08
CA GLU A 526 21.67 6.04 -9.05
C GLU A 526 20.93 7.06 -9.89
N ILE A 527 21.07 6.99 -11.22
CA ILE A 527 20.34 7.85 -12.16
C ILE A 527 19.46 6.97 -13.05
N THR A 528 18.15 7.07 -12.86
CA THR A 528 17.14 6.32 -13.60
C THR A 528 16.29 7.23 -14.47
N ILE A 529 15.74 6.70 -15.56
CA ILE A 529 14.76 7.38 -16.39
C ILE A 529 13.37 6.83 -16.05
N ILE A 530 12.45 7.72 -15.70
CA ILE A 530 11.04 7.43 -15.49
C ILE A 530 10.27 7.92 -16.71
N GLY A 531 9.70 6.97 -17.45
CA GLY A 531 8.73 7.20 -18.51
C GLY A 531 9.31 7.86 -19.76
N GLU A 532 9.93 7.08 -20.64
CA GLU A 532 9.92 7.44 -22.06
C GLU A 532 8.47 7.35 -22.57
N GLY A 533 7.88 8.49 -22.93
CA GLY A 533 6.58 8.56 -23.62
C GLY A 533 5.34 8.21 -22.76
N GLY A 534 5.40 8.38 -21.44
CA GLY A 534 4.29 8.05 -20.53
C GLY A 534 3.10 9.03 -20.55
N ASN A 535 1.94 8.57 -20.06
CA ASN A 535 0.75 9.41 -19.87
C ASN A 535 1.04 10.63 -18.96
N PRO A 536 0.31 11.74 -19.12
CA PRO A 536 0.44 12.91 -18.25
C PRO A 536 0.12 12.53 -16.79
N ALA A 537 1.00 12.90 -15.87
CA ALA A 537 0.87 12.64 -14.44
C ALA A 537 1.21 13.89 -13.61
N ILE A 538 0.77 13.95 -12.36
CA ILE A 538 1.22 14.95 -11.39
C ILE A 538 1.71 14.26 -10.12
N THR A 539 2.54 14.94 -9.32
CA THR A 539 2.87 14.54 -7.95
C THR A 539 2.65 15.69 -6.98
N LEU A 540 2.22 15.36 -5.76
CA LEU A 540 2.01 16.28 -4.65
C LEU A 540 3.14 16.15 -3.62
N SER A 541 3.81 17.26 -3.32
CA SER A 541 4.70 17.37 -2.16
C SER A 541 3.99 18.15 -1.06
N SER A 542 3.65 17.49 0.03
CA SER A 542 2.91 18.01 1.17
C SER A 542 3.65 17.73 2.49
N PRO A 543 3.36 18.48 3.57
CA PRO A 543 3.71 18.05 4.92
C PRO A 543 2.87 16.83 5.32
N SER A 544 3.48 15.83 5.97
CA SER A 544 2.76 14.67 6.51
C SER A 544 1.84 15.01 7.69
N ALA A 545 2.12 16.12 8.39
CA ALA A 545 1.31 16.60 9.51
C ALA A 545 1.20 18.13 9.55
N PHE A 546 0.08 18.61 10.09
CA PHE A 546 -0.20 20.02 10.33
C PHE A 546 -0.82 20.23 11.72
N ILE A 547 -0.10 20.95 12.59
CA ILE A 547 -0.56 21.25 13.96
C ILE A 547 -1.16 22.67 14.00
N PRO A 548 -2.50 22.82 14.12
CA PRO A 548 -3.12 24.13 14.24
C PRO A 548 -2.78 24.81 15.57
N LYS A 549 -2.76 26.15 15.55
CA LYS A 549 -2.54 26.99 16.74
C LYS A 549 -3.83 27.72 17.12
N ALA A 550 -4.10 27.82 18.43
CA ALA A 550 -5.26 28.54 18.97
C ALA A 550 -5.27 30.05 18.60
N LYS A 551 -4.09 30.62 18.33
CA LYS A 551 -3.90 31.99 17.86
C LYS A 551 -2.83 32.01 16.76
N GLY A 552 -3.10 32.68 15.64
CA GLY A 552 -2.16 32.83 14.53
C GLY A 552 -2.77 32.55 13.16
N LYS A 553 -1.91 32.47 12.13
CA LYS A 553 -2.32 32.07 10.78
C LYS A 553 -2.07 30.57 10.63
N ASN A 554 -3.12 29.75 10.64
CA ASN A 554 -3.04 28.31 10.41
C ASN A 554 -3.06 28.05 8.90
N LYS A 555 -1.87 27.87 8.31
CA LYS A 555 -1.70 27.76 6.84
C LYS A 555 -0.56 26.81 6.52
N PHE A 556 -0.75 26.01 5.48
CA PHE A 556 0.31 25.18 4.87
C PHE A 556 0.22 25.28 3.34
N MET A 557 1.21 24.73 2.64
CA MET A 557 1.26 24.73 1.18
C MET A 557 1.62 23.34 0.67
N ILE A 558 1.12 23.02 -0.51
CA ILE A 558 1.50 21.84 -1.29
C ILE A 558 2.13 22.31 -2.58
N LYS A 559 3.20 21.64 -3.00
CA LYS A 559 3.80 21.80 -4.32
C LYS A 559 3.25 20.71 -5.23
N VAL A 560 2.78 21.10 -6.40
CA VAL A 560 2.29 20.21 -7.45
C VAL A 560 3.32 20.21 -8.56
N ASN A 561 3.80 19.05 -8.98
CA ASN A 561 4.71 18.90 -10.12
C ASN A 561 4.00 18.10 -11.21
N ALA A 562 4.13 18.49 -12.48
CA ALA A 562 3.56 17.81 -13.64
C ALA A 562 4.64 17.13 -14.47
N PHE A 563 4.29 15.94 -14.96
CA PHE A 563 5.12 15.07 -15.79
C PHE A 563 4.37 14.75 -17.09
N ASN A 564 5.08 14.78 -18.22
CA ASN A 564 4.53 14.44 -19.55
C ASN A 564 3.33 15.31 -19.98
N PHE A 565 3.35 16.62 -19.66
CA PHE A 565 2.32 17.57 -20.13
C PHE A 565 2.75 18.23 -21.45
N ASP A 566 2.33 17.68 -22.58
CA ASP A 566 2.65 18.24 -23.91
C ASP A 566 1.89 19.53 -24.22
N SER A 567 0.77 19.78 -23.53
CA SER A 567 -0.06 20.97 -23.68
C SER A 567 -0.54 21.48 -22.32
N LYS A 568 -1.11 22.69 -22.29
CA LYS A 568 -1.68 23.25 -21.06
C LYS A 568 -2.90 22.45 -20.63
N SER A 569 -2.92 22.04 -19.37
CA SER A 569 -4.04 21.36 -18.72
C SER A 569 -4.46 22.13 -17.47
N THR A 570 -5.77 22.25 -17.25
CA THR A 570 -6.35 22.87 -16.07
C THR A 570 -6.44 21.83 -14.96
N CYS A 571 -5.93 22.16 -13.78
CA CYS A 571 -5.95 21.32 -12.59
C CYS A 571 -6.85 21.93 -11.52
N GLU A 572 -7.71 21.13 -10.93
CA GLU A 572 -8.67 21.48 -9.89
C GLU A 572 -8.35 20.75 -8.60
N VAL A 573 -8.51 21.43 -7.46
CA VAL A 573 -8.19 20.92 -6.12
C VAL A 573 -9.47 20.64 -5.36
N SER A 574 -9.56 19.46 -4.76
CA SER A 574 -10.64 19.05 -3.84
C SER A 574 -10.04 18.51 -2.54
N THR A 575 -10.85 18.51 -1.46
CA THR A 575 -10.45 18.00 -0.14
C THR A 575 -11.55 17.17 0.49
N SER A 576 -11.19 16.30 1.44
CA SER A 576 -12.15 15.57 2.29
C SER A 576 -12.96 16.52 3.19
N ASP A 577 -14.18 16.11 3.56
CA ASP A 577 -15.14 16.94 4.33
C ASP A 577 -14.88 16.96 5.85
N ASN A 578 -13.93 16.17 6.33
CA ASN A 578 -13.63 16.01 7.76
C ASN A 578 -12.82 17.17 8.36
N VAL A 579 -12.13 17.98 7.55
CA VAL A 579 -11.41 19.18 8.00
C VAL A 579 -11.68 20.36 7.06
N GLU A 580 -12.39 21.38 7.54
CA GLU A 580 -12.75 22.53 6.69
C GLU A 580 -11.54 23.42 6.37
N VAL A 581 -11.13 23.50 5.10
CA VAL A 581 -9.99 24.34 4.64
C VAL A 581 -10.33 25.31 3.52
N MET A 582 -9.73 26.50 3.55
CA MET A 582 -9.75 27.45 2.44
C MET A 582 -8.57 27.21 1.48
N ILE A 583 -8.86 26.98 0.19
CA ILE A 583 -7.88 26.64 -0.85
C ILE A 583 -7.57 27.84 -1.74
N ARG A 584 -6.28 28.11 -2.02
CA ARG A 584 -5.84 29.17 -2.97
C ARG A 584 -4.55 28.80 -3.72
N PRO A 585 -4.55 28.74 -5.06
CA PRO A 585 -5.72 28.70 -5.94
C PRO A 585 -6.42 27.33 -5.86
N SER A 586 -7.74 27.29 -6.00
CA SER A 586 -8.50 26.03 -6.15
C SER A 586 -8.47 25.48 -7.57
N ILE A 587 -8.14 26.34 -8.57
CA ILE A 587 -7.98 25.96 -9.98
C ILE A 587 -6.72 26.65 -10.53
N PHE A 588 -5.86 25.91 -11.22
CA PHE A 588 -4.65 26.44 -11.85
C PHE A 588 -4.32 25.69 -13.15
N MET A 589 -3.27 26.10 -13.87
CA MET A 589 -2.83 25.44 -15.11
C MET A 589 -1.39 24.98 -15.01
N LEU A 590 -1.14 23.76 -15.49
CA LEU A 590 0.18 23.16 -15.70
C LEU A 590 0.36 22.83 -17.19
N GLY A 591 1.59 22.67 -17.66
CA GLY A 591 1.92 22.38 -19.07
C GLY A 591 3.43 22.29 -19.27
N GLY A 592 3.88 21.96 -20.49
CA GLY A 592 5.31 21.79 -20.79
C GLY A 592 6.23 22.99 -20.48
N LYS A 593 5.68 24.21 -20.32
CA LYS A 593 6.43 25.40 -19.87
C LYS A 593 6.25 25.73 -18.38
N LYS A 594 5.20 25.24 -17.76
CA LYS A 594 4.88 25.49 -16.35
C LYS A 594 4.57 24.14 -15.71
N THR A 595 5.64 23.48 -15.30
CA THR A 595 5.62 22.10 -14.78
C THR A 595 5.37 22.05 -13.28
N SER A 596 5.14 23.18 -12.61
CA SER A 596 4.76 23.18 -11.20
C SER A 596 3.81 24.30 -10.78
N ALA A 597 3.12 24.09 -9.67
CA ALA A 597 2.27 25.06 -8.99
C ALA A 597 2.38 24.92 -7.47
N LYS A 598 2.06 25.99 -6.74
CA LYS A 598 1.94 25.96 -5.28
C LYS A 598 0.48 26.24 -4.92
N VAL A 599 -0.11 25.33 -4.14
CA VAL A 599 -1.47 25.45 -3.62
C VAL A 599 -1.40 25.72 -2.13
N LYS A 600 -2.11 26.74 -1.66
CA LYS A 600 -2.11 27.16 -0.26
C LYS A 600 -3.42 26.81 0.41
N PHE A 601 -3.31 26.18 1.56
CA PHE A 601 -4.44 25.81 2.41
C PHE A 601 -4.43 26.66 3.67
N ALA A 602 -5.61 27.08 4.12
CA ALA A 602 -5.77 27.86 5.34
C ALA A 602 -6.93 27.31 6.16
N LEU A 603 -6.62 26.85 7.37
CA LEU A 603 -7.61 26.37 8.32
C LEU A 603 -8.29 27.56 9.00
N PRO A 604 -9.63 27.73 8.87
CA PRO A 604 -10.37 28.77 9.57
C PRO A 604 -10.19 28.66 11.08
N ARG A 605 -10.31 29.79 11.78
CA ARG A 605 -10.15 29.81 13.25
C ARG A 605 -11.16 28.91 13.98
N PRO A 606 -12.47 28.88 13.61
CA PRO A 606 -13.42 27.97 14.26
C PRO A 606 -12.98 26.51 14.16
N GLU A 607 -12.53 26.10 12.97
CA GLU A 607 -12.07 24.74 12.71
C GLU A 607 -10.78 24.39 13.45
N ALA A 608 -9.83 25.32 13.48
CA ALA A 608 -8.60 25.17 14.26
C ALA A 608 -8.88 25.00 15.76
N LEU A 609 -9.91 25.68 16.31
CA LEU A 609 -10.31 25.50 17.70
C LEU A 609 -11.02 24.17 17.91
N ARG A 610 -11.87 23.74 16.97
CA ARG A 610 -12.55 22.43 17.02
C ARG A 610 -11.54 21.29 17.14
N VAL A 611 -10.55 21.25 16.25
CA VAL A 611 -9.49 20.22 16.26
C VAL A 611 -8.68 20.26 17.56
N LEU A 612 -8.36 21.46 18.06
CA LEU A 612 -7.61 21.62 19.31
C LEU A 612 -8.39 21.23 20.57
N GLU A 613 -9.70 21.47 20.60
CA GLU A 613 -10.57 21.16 21.74
C GLU A 613 -10.93 19.67 21.81
N GLN A 614 -11.07 19.01 20.67
CA GLN A 614 -11.38 17.58 20.58
C GLN A 614 -10.15 16.69 20.83
N GLY A 615 -8.93 17.21 20.59
CA GLY A 615 -7.69 16.46 20.79
C GLY A 615 -7.55 15.24 19.86
N THR A 616 -8.30 15.25 18.76
CA THR A 616 -8.35 14.18 17.76
C THR A 616 -7.29 14.39 16.67
N ASN A 617 -6.80 13.29 16.11
CA ASN A 617 -6.04 13.29 14.85
C ASN A 617 -7.04 13.12 13.72
N GLU A 618 -7.12 14.09 12.82
CA GLU A 618 -8.02 14.06 11.66
C GLU A 618 -7.21 14.07 10.36
N THR A 619 -7.60 13.29 9.37
CA THR A 619 -6.85 13.17 8.12
C THR A 619 -7.45 14.06 7.04
N LEU A 620 -6.78 15.14 6.67
CA LEU A 620 -7.19 15.97 5.52
C LEU A 620 -6.62 15.37 4.23
N THR A 621 -7.48 14.73 3.44
CA THR A 621 -7.14 14.24 2.10
C THR A 621 -7.27 15.37 1.09
N ILE A 622 -6.27 15.53 0.22
CA ILE A 622 -6.22 16.56 -0.81
C ILE A 622 -6.00 15.88 -2.16
N SER A 623 -6.97 16.03 -3.05
CA SER A 623 -6.95 15.45 -4.41
C SER A 623 -6.83 16.55 -5.46
N ILE A 624 -5.92 16.37 -6.42
CA ILE A 624 -5.78 17.27 -7.56
C ILE A 624 -6.01 16.47 -8.83
N ILE A 625 -6.89 16.97 -9.70
CA ILE A 625 -7.21 16.35 -10.99
C ILE A 625 -7.04 17.37 -12.10
N CYS A 626 -6.31 17.00 -13.15
CA CYS A 626 -6.08 17.82 -14.33
C CYS A 626 -6.89 17.33 -15.54
N THR A 627 -7.28 18.25 -16.43
CA THR A 627 -8.11 17.96 -17.62
C THR A 627 -7.52 16.97 -18.62
N ASN A 628 -6.22 16.70 -18.54
CA ASN A 628 -5.51 15.70 -19.35
C ASN A 628 -5.46 14.32 -18.69
N GLY A 629 -6.18 14.12 -17.57
CA GLY A 629 -6.27 12.85 -16.86
C GLY A 629 -5.20 12.65 -15.78
N ALA A 630 -4.22 13.56 -15.66
CA ALA A 630 -3.25 13.52 -14.58
C ALA A 630 -3.92 13.82 -13.24
N SER A 631 -3.72 12.97 -12.25
CA SER A 631 -4.22 13.17 -10.90
C SER A 631 -3.25 12.63 -9.87
N ASP A 632 -3.30 13.19 -8.67
CA ASP A 632 -2.59 12.67 -7.49
C ASP A 632 -3.30 13.15 -6.22
N GLU A 633 -3.08 12.43 -5.12
CA GLU A 633 -3.74 12.65 -3.85
C GLU A 633 -2.76 12.50 -2.67
N THR A 634 -2.95 13.28 -1.62
CA THR A 634 -2.11 13.23 -0.43
C THR A 634 -2.92 13.48 0.84
N ASP A 635 -2.55 12.77 1.90
CA ASP A 635 -3.15 12.90 3.22
C ASP A 635 -2.26 13.74 4.14
N ILE A 636 -2.89 14.62 4.92
CA ILE A 636 -2.22 15.43 5.94
C ILE A 636 -2.89 15.16 7.28
N SER A 637 -2.13 14.66 8.24
CA SER A 637 -2.62 14.49 9.61
C SER A 637 -2.74 15.85 10.31
N VAL A 638 -3.95 16.25 10.68
CA VAL A 638 -4.25 17.48 11.40
C VAL A 638 -4.47 17.14 12.88
N THR A 639 -3.48 17.43 13.71
CA THR A 639 -3.43 16.99 15.11
C THR A 639 -3.65 18.13 16.10
N GLY A 640 -4.58 17.96 17.03
CA GLY A 640 -4.71 18.84 18.19
C GLY A 640 -3.66 18.56 19.28
N ASP A 641 -2.75 19.51 19.54
CA ASP A 641 -1.78 19.38 20.65
C ASP A 641 -2.32 19.97 21.96
N LEU A 642 -2.81 19.08 22.85
CA LEU A 642 -3.26 19.41 24.21
C LEU A 642 -2.10 19.86 25.13
N SER A 643 -0.83 19.62 24.78
CA SER A 643 0.30 20.02 25.63
C SER A 643 0.52 21.54 25.68
N SER A 644 -0.04 22.27 24.70
CA SER A 644 0.02 23.74 24.64
C SER A 644 -1.07 24.44 25.46
N SER A 645 -2.16 23.75 25.85
CA SER A 645 -3.29 24.32 26.60
C SER A 645 -3.18 24.13 28.12
N PHE A 646 -2.31 23.23 28.62
CA PHE A 646 -2.13 22.96 30.05
C PHE A 646 -1.01 23.74 30.75
N ARG A 647 -0.29 24.65 30.06
CA ARG A 647 0.64 25.60 30.73
C ARG A 647 -0.05 26.86 31.25
N THR A 648 -1.20 26.72 31.90
CA THR A 648 -1.76 27.77 32.77
C THR A 648 -2.60 27.09 33.84
N ASN A 649 -2.04 26.86 35.04
CA ASN A 649 -2.73 26.90 36.35
C ASN A 649 -2.00 26.19 37.51
N GLU A 650 -0.67 26.07 37.51
CA GLU A 650 0.08 25.80 38.74
C GLU A 650 1.32 26.70 38.83
N ALA A 651 1.12 27.89 39.38
CA ALA A 651 2.11 28.66 40.17
C ALA A 651 1.56 30.08 40.38
N CYS A 652 0.55 30.22 41.21
CA CYS A 652 0.24 31.51 41.82
C CYS A 652 0.09 31.29 43.33
N GLU A 653 1.21 31.09 44.02
CA GLU A 653 1.33 31.60 45.38
C GLU A 653 2.78 31.77 45.84
N SER A 654 3.03 33.00 46.29
CA SER A 654 4.07 33.43 47.21
C SER A 654 5.41 33.98 46.65
N GLN A 655 5.60 35.24 47.04
CA GLN A 655 6.86 35.97 47.29
C GLN A 655 7.42 36.92 46.20
N HIS A 656 6.85 38.13 46.19
CA HIS A 656 7.56 39.40 46.47
C HIS A 656 9.02 39.60 45.98
N ARG A 657 9.23 40.50 44.99
CA ARG A 657 9.87 41.84 45.09
C ARG A 657 10.52 42.32 43.78
N THR A 658 9.85 43.26 43.12
CA THR A 658 10.32 44.59 42.66
C THR A 658 11.72 44.86 42.04
N TYR A 659 11.64 45.46 40.83
CA TYR A 659 12.32 46.65 40.27
C TYR A 659 13.62 46.59 39.42
N ARG A 660 13.43 47.14 38.20
CA ARG A 660 14.19 48.19 37.47
C ARG A 660 15.19 47.82 36.35
N TYR A 661 14.90 48.47 35.21
CA TYR A 661 15.75 48.84 34.08
C TYR A 661 17.10 49.44 34.52
N ILE A 662 18.21 48.95 33.96
CA ILE A 662 19.47 49.68 33.82
C ILE A 662 20.03 49.41 32.42
N ARG A 663 20.15 50.47 31.61
CA ARG A 663 20.94 50.51 30.38
C ARG A 663 22.22 51.29 30.69
N LYS A 664 23.38 50.78 30.30
CA LYS A 664 24.69 51.43 30.02
C LYS A 664 25.75 50.32 29.99
N LYS A 665 26.68 50.23 29.04
CA LYS A 665 27.13 51.14 27.99
C LYS A 665 27.09 50.42 26.64
#